data_AF-A0A4U7FCB5-F1
#
_entry.id   AF-A0A4U7FCB5-F1
#
_cell.length_a   1.000
_cell.length_b   1.000
_cell.length_c   1.000
_cell.angle_alpha   90.00
_cell.angle_beta   90.00
_cell.angle_gamma   90.00
#
_symmetry.space_group_name_H-M   'P 1'
#
loop_
_entity.id
_entity.type
_entity.pdbx_description
1 polymer ?
#
loop_
_entity_poly.entity_id
_entity_poly.type
_entity_poly.pdbx_seq_one_letter_code
_entity_poly.pdbx_strand_id
1 'polypeptide(L)'
;MPALAVILVLAPTVPFAAVGPAAAAPAGMATIPDANVAEDVSDGDTLALSASELEGGVLASDHADSLEVILTTADHAPTVMNGDAASVTGDGMAVVLRDDQESAGREVALDAGKIQEALGYQPRAIHGTHEDGSEWTASAEYTDGYLVFDAPHFSDNTVTFSGRVDVSLQSATSGTTATWELSDYDAVSNVTINTTGAANTRTVTEIGSSGGMKNIDPGDADPSGPDGGDPQFTVDLGEVNTDENLYPPGDSSSESYTVPAKYDGATVDYITQRVDVGTNSLTVTFEWSRNGEVFHREEDFVDGGERSRSAEDVTLNEGDVITVSVDTGSIVQYNYNGITAPGQGSTTISTPSGASATVTDSGSTGIPIAQSDDSITIDHTGDGINSWSLEYNKTTLTQDPVVDLNGQTTTIHSGTLADGETATATIPKDQLQQGTNTLNVSLGDGSLSADAPEMRADIEASHEASDKISVGYSATTFEESYNVSHTYAAETSDAQVTIPFESSRVVGVKNVEYKIDGGSWERVGADNYRFDGTTVDVYVSDAVGGSVPAGSTVDVRATGRKMSVGNGAVTITDPTAPHEELDTQLRIDERSEDFHVNVGPTDDGDRVHYSYSDVFPTEDYVVIDASGAQKMYLPNSKTGDTFRVKHLETRVVAEQGDVRIDVVEPGENPEIDVSPGPGGDGDPVTVEYYNTESGVEYLLNSLKRSIVVDSDVAQSPAIFEDDDSEDTWQILRDSGMSSGGEDSGGAIGQFRERAGTAVGSVSAPSGIGGGQLLLLGLLGLGGVVAFRRFEPFGGRGVDVGERVAQQTGSGALSGLQGLLGYMGRVVSLVTSNRRASTATGVIASIVAARVGLFQLPEGVGILIVVSGVPIASYLVLRRSDAVSQRVWLASTLVAVVLGLEFVAPGTIQTAIEQLTSEQVAPLLILVAAGGGYLWYRARQSDRPVFNVVTRRD
;
A
#
# COMPACT_ATOMS: atom_id res chain seq x y z
N MET A 1 11.70 30.38 -55.87
CA MET A 1 11.09 29.08 -56.22
C MET A 1 12.04 27.99 -55.74
N PRO A 2 11.53 26.84 -55.27
CA PRO A 2 12.26 25.98 -54.33
C PRO A 2 12.88 24.74 -54.98
N ALA A 3 13.77 24.09 -54.23
CA ALA A 3 13.90 22.63 -54.20
C ALA A 3 14.16 22.23 -52.74
N LEU A 4 13.35 21.31 -52.22
CA LEU A 4 13.28 20.88 -50.82
C LEU A 4 13.66 19.40 -50.76
N ALA A 5 14.53 19.00 -49.84
CA ALA A 5 14.83 17.59 -49.56
C ALA A 5 15.30 17.43 -48.11
N VAL A 6 14.36 17.47 -47.18
CA VAL A 6 14.58 17.02 -45.80
C VAL A 6 14.30 15.52 -45.78
N ILE A 7 15.31 14.72 -45.47
CA ILE A 7 15.16 13.27 -45.28
C ILE A 7 14.59 13.05 -43.89
N LEU A 8 13.34 12.58 -43.84
CA LEU A 8 12.68 12.18 -42.61
C LEU A 8 13.15 10.76 -42.24
N VAL A 9 14.07 10.65 -41.29
CA VAL A 9 14.43 9.36 -40.69
C VAL A 9 13.34 9.01 -39.66
N LEU A 10 12.42 8.14 -40.06
CA LEU A 10 11.48 7.48 -39.15
C LEU A 10 12.22 6.33 -38.45
N ALA A 11 12.67 6.57 -37.22
CA ALA A 11 12.93 5.47 -36.29
C ALA A 11 11.57 4.85 -35.90
N PRO A 12 11.39 3.53 -35.97
CA PRO A 12 10.18 2.90 -35.50
C PRO A 12 10.20 2.84 -33.96
N THR A 13 9.54 3.79 -33.30
CA THR A 13 9.06 3.57 -31.94
C THR A 13 8.01 2.47 -31.99
N VAL A 14 8.44 1.25 -31.64
CA VAL A 14 7.53 0.11 -31.45
C VAL A 14 7.14 0.10 -29.98
N PRO A 15 5.95 0.59 -29.59
CA PRO A 15 5.41 0.26 -28.29
C PRO A 15 5.14 -1.24 -28.28
N PHE A 16 5.93 -2.01 -27.52
CA PHE A 16 5.67 -3.41 -27.24
C PHE A 16 4.51 -3.55 -26.23
N ALA A 17 3.35 -3.03 -26.60
CA ALA A 17 2.07 -3.40 -26.00
C ALA A 17 1.67 -4.78 -26.56
N ALA A 18 2.41 -5.81 -26.15
CA ALA A 18 1.99 -7.18 -26.35
C ALA A 18 0.79 -7.43 -25.42
N VAL A 19 -0.42 -7.19 -25.92
CA VAL A 19 -1.66 -7.59 -25.24
C VAL A 19 -1.65 -9.12 -25.16
N GLY A 20 -1.15 -9.64 -24.04
CA GLY A 20 -1.24 -11.04 -23.70
C GLY A 20 -2.71 -11.47 -23.61
N PRO A 21 -3.00 -12.78 -23.72
CA PRO A 21 -4.31 -13.26 -23.29
C PRO A 21 -4.50 -12.85 -21.82
N ALA A 22 -5.72 -12.46 -21.45
CA ALA A 22 -6.05 -12.11 -20.06
C ALA A 22 -5.51 -13.19 -19.12
N ALA A 23 -4.81 -12.74 -18.06
CA ALA A 23 -4.24 -13.59 -17.04
C ALA A 23 -5.31 -14.56 -16.51
N ALA A 24 -4.91 -15.81 -16.25
CA ALA A 24 -5.81 -16.72 -15.55
C ALA A 24 -5.88 -16.25 -14.09
N ALA A 25 -7.08 -16.02 -13.57
CA ALA A 25 -7.27 -15.68 -12.17
C ALA A 25 -6.58 -16.72 -11.26
N PRO A 26 -5.82 -16.31 -10.23
CA PRO A 26 -5.17 -17.22 -9.30
C PRO A 26 -6.17 -18.22 -8.69
N ALA A 27 -5.72 -19.45 -8.52
CA ALA A 27 -6.60 -20.56 -8.16
C ALA A 27 -7.18 -20.40 -6.74
N GLY A 28 -8.48 -20.09 -6.67
CA GLY A 28 -9.20 -19.89 -5.41
C GLY A 28 -9.78 -18.48 -5.24
N MET A 29 -9.39 -17.53 -6.10
CA MET A 29 -9.83 -16.14 -6.01
C MET A 29 -10.99 -15.81 -6.94
N ALA A 30 -11.78 -14.80 -6.55
CA ALA A 30 -12.88 -14.23 -7.32
C ALA A 30 -12.64 -12.73 -7.56
N THR A 31 -12.91 -12.28 -8.79
CA THR A 31 -12.85 -10.87 -9.18
C THR A 31 -13.88 -10.05 -8.40
N ILE A 32 -13.46 -8.92 -7.84
CA ILE A 32 -14.39 -7.99 -7.17
C ILE A 32 -15.24 -7.24 -8.20
N PRO A 33 -16.45 -6.75 -7.85
CA PRO A 33 -17.26 -5.95 -8.77
C PRO A 33 -16.54 -4.66 -9.18
N ASP A 34 -16.57 -4.32 -10.47
CA ASP A 34 -15.98 -3.05 -10.99
C ASP A 34 -16.55 -1.80 -10.30
N ALA A 35 -17.79 -1.87 -9.80
CA ALA A 35 -18.43 -0.79 -9.04
C ALA A 35 -17.84 -0.57 -7.64
N ASN A 36 -17.01 -1.50 -7.16
CA ASN A 36 -16.29 -1.44 -5.90
C ASN A 36 -14.82 -1.03 -6.11
N VAL A 37 -14.41 -0.64 -7.33
CA VAL A 37 -13.08 -0.09 -7.63
C VAL A 37 -13.23 1.42 -7.86
N ALA A 38 -12.59 2.22 -7.01
CA ALA A 38 -12.75 3.67 -6.99
C ALA A 38 -11.40 4.42 -6.91
N GLU A 39 -11.45 5.73 -7.05
CA GLU A 39 -10.30 6.64 -6.95
C GLU A 39 -10.73 7.86 -6.13
N ASP A 40 -10.00 8.19 -5.08
CA ASP A 40 -10.21 9.37 -4.23
C ASP A 40 -8.86 10.01 -3.92
N VAL A 41 -8.66 11.25 -4.36
CA VAL A 41 -7.40 12.01 -4.26
C VAL A 41 -7.68 13.47 -3.94
N SER A 42 -6.69 14.15 -3.36
CA SER A 42 -6.78 15.56 -3.04
C SER A 42 -6.91 16.47 -4.28
N ASP A 43 -7.57 17.62 -4.08
CA ASP A 43 -7.92 18.59 -5.13
C ASP A 43 -6.67 19.17 -5.84
N GLY A 44 -6.24 18.51 -6.92
CA GLY A 44 -5.11 18.95 -7.76
C GLY A 44 -4.06 17.87 -8.03
N ASP A 45 -4.13 16.74 -7.31
CA ASP A 45 -3.24 15.61 -7.50
C ASP A 45 -3.73 14.69 -8.63
N THR A 46 -2.83 13.83 -9.13
CA THR A 46 -3.12 12.85 -10.18
C THR A 46 -2.37 11.57 -9.91
N LEU A 47 -3.05 10.43 -9.93
CA LEU A 47 -2.41 9.13 -9.82
C LEU A 47 -1.85 8.65 -11.16
N ALA A 48 -0.81 7.83 -11.09
CA ALA A 48 -0.21 7.15 -12.24
C ALA A 48 -1.09 5.98 -12.75
N LEU A 49 -2.08 5.55 -11.96
CA LEU A 49 -3.02 4.47 -12.26
C LEU A 49 -4.42 4.91 -11.88
N SER A 50 -5.35 4.81 -12.82
CA SER A 50 -6.75 5.13 -12.60
C SER A 50 -7.56 3.91 -12.17
N ALA A 51 -8.64 4.10 -11.43
CA ALA A 51 -9.55 3.01 -11.05
C ALA A 51 -10.04 2.20 -12.27
N SER A 52 -10.30 2.89 -13.40
CA SER A 52 -10.75 2.26 -14.65
C SER A 52 -9.76 1.28 -15.27
N GLU A 53 -8.49 1.32 -14.90
CA GLU A 53 -7.45 0.41 -15.38
C GLU A 53 -7.30 -0.84 -14.52
N LEU A 54 -7.92 -0.87 -13.34
CA LEU A 54 -8.03 -2.03 -12.45
C LEU A 54 -9.40 -2.72 -12.51
N GLU A 55 -10.35 -2.24 -13.33
CA GLU A 55 -11.60 -2.95 -13.63
C GLU A 55 -11.31 -4.37 -14.13
N GLY A 56 -11.91 -5.38 -13.48
CA GLY A 56 -11.59 -6.81 -13.70
C GLY A 56 -10.18 -7.27 -13.30
N GLY A 57 -9.31 -6.37 -12.85
CA GLY A 57 -7.91 -6.60 -12.48
C GLY A 57 -7.65 -6.80 -10.98
N VAL A 58 -8.71 -6.82 -10.16
CA VAL A 58 -8.63 -7.01 -8.70
C VAL A 58 -9.46 -8.22 -8.27
N LEU A 59 -8.90 -9.04 -7.38
CA LEU A 59 -9.54 -10.25 -6.85
C LEU A 59 -9.32 -10.38 -5.33
N ALA A 60 -10.19 -11.16 -4.68
CA ALA A 60 -10.04 -11.61 -3.30
C ALA A 60 -10.26 -13.13 -3.20
N SER A 61 -9.65 -13.78 -2.20
CA SER A 61 -9.86 -15.21 -1.93
C SER A 61 -11.27 -15.53 -1.42
N ASP A 62 -11.83 -14.65 -0.59
CA ASP A 62 -13.19 -14.74 -0.02
C ASP A 62 -13.88 -13.37 -0.10
N HIS A 63 -15.22 -13.35 0.06
CA HIS A 63 -16.03 -12.12 0.20
C HIS A 63 -15.72 -11.01 -0.83
N ALA A 64 -15.47 -11.40 -2.08
CA ALA A 64 -15.11 -10.48 -3.16
C ALA A 64 -16.23 -9.49 -3.53
N ASP A 65 -17.48 -9.78 -3.18
CA ASP A 65 -18.64 -8.92 -3.45
C ASP A 65 -18.84 -7.77 -2.44
N SER A 66 -18.23 -7.83 -1.25
CA SER A 66 -18.25 -6.77 -0.23
C SER A 66 -16.99 -5.91 -0.17
N LEU A 67 -15.85 -6.41 -0.67
CA LEU A 67 -14.59 -5.66 -0.71
C LEU A 67 -14.67 -4.47 -1.67
N GLU A 68 -14.33 -3.28 -1.17
CA GLU A 68 -14.10 -2.03 -1.90
C GLU A 68 -12.60 -1.69 -1.92
N VAL A 69 -12.13 -1.18 -3.07
CA VAL A 69 -10.71 -0.86 -3.32
C VAL A 69 -10.62 0.54 -3.92
N ILE A 70 -10.01 1.47 -3.17
CA ILE A 70 -9.94 2.89 -3.51
C ILE A 70 -8.47 3.27 -3.74
N LEU A 71 -8.14 3.69 -4.95
CA LEU A 71 -6.81 4.23 -5.27
C LEU A 71 -6.68 5.66 -4.74
N THR A 72 -5.57 5.95 -4.06
CA THR A 72 -5.33 7.24 -3.41
C THR A 72 -3.83 7.54 -3.29
N THR A 73 -3.46 8.67 -2.67
CA THR A 73 -2.09 8.97 -2.25
C THR A 73 -1.92 8.69 -0.76
N ALA A 74 -0.70 8.35 -0.31
CA ALA A 74 -0.43 8.09 1.11
C ALA A 74 -0.82 9.28 2.03
N ASP A 75 -0.57 10.51 1.58
CA ASP A 75 -0.99 11.76 2.26
C ASP A 75 -2.53 11.90 2.38
N HIS A 76 -3.29 11.45 1.39
CA HIS A 76 -4.76 11.60 1.35
C HIS A 76 -5.49 10.41 1.97
N ALA A 77 -4.85 9.24 2.03
CA ALA A 77 -5.43 7.99 2.53
C ALA A 77 -6.06 8.07 3.94
N PRO A 78 -5.50 8.79 4.94
CA PRO A 78 -6.19 9.01 6.22
C PRO A 78 -7.57 9.67 6.07
N THR A 79 -7.73 10.57 5.09
CA THR A 79 -9.01 11.22 4.77
C THR A 79 -9.98 10.22 4.15
N VAL A 80 -9.50 9.33 3.28
CA VAL A 80 -10.31 8.30 2.62
C VAL A 80 -10.81 7.25 3.61
N MET A 81 -9.98 6.86 4.58
CA MET A 81 -10.35 5.94 5.68
C MET A 81 -11.26 6.58 6.75
N ASN A 82 -11.42 7.90 6.79
CA ASN A 82 -12.12 8.64 7.86
C ASN A 82 -11.54 8.41 9.29
N GLY A 83 -10.30 7.92 9.41
CA GLY A 83 -9.67 7.63 10.69
C GLY A 83 -8.96 8.85 11.29
N ASP A 84 -9.44 9.34 12.44
CA ASP A 84 -8.81 10.46 13.18
C ASP A 84 -7.40 10.10 13.73
N ALA A 85 -7.03 8.81 13.75
CA ALA A 85 -5.77 8.28 14.30
C ALA A 85 -4.82 7.65 13.26
N ALA A 86 -5.28 7.38 12.04
CA ALA A 86 -4.50 6.63 11.06
C ALA A 86 -3.40 7.49 10.41
N SER A 87 -2.14 7.31 10.83
CA SER A 87 -0.98 7.82 10.10
C SER A 87 -0.48 6.76 9.12
N VAL A 88 -0.67 6.99 7.83
CA VAL A 88 -0.13 6.10 6.78
C VAL A 88 1.34 6.42 6.58
N THR A 89 2.19 5.40 6.64
CA THR A 89 3.63 5.52 6.41
C THR A 89 4.00 5.18 4.96
N GLY A 90 4.88 6.02 4.38
CA GLY A 90 5.30 5.97 2.99
C GLY A 90 4.76 7.14 2.18
N ASP A 91 5.39 7.40 1.04
CA ASP A 91 5.07 8.50 0.13
C ASP A 91 4.60 7.96 -1.24
N GLY A 92 3.75 8.72 -1.94
CA GLY A 92 3.27 8.35 -3.28
C GLY A 92 1.92 7.63 -3.31
N MET A 93 1.75 6.61 -4.17
CA MET A 93 0.49 5.90 -4.36
C MET A 93 0.19 4.92 -3.22
N ALA A 94 -1.04 4.95 -2.73
CA ALA A 94 -1.58 4.03 -1.74
C ALA A 94 -2.92 3.43 -2.22
N VAL A 95 -3.31 2.29 -1.64
CA VAL A 95 -4.56 1.59 -1.97
C VAL A 95 -5.34 1.37 -0.68
N VAL A 96 -6.52 1.97 -0.55
CA VAL A 96 -7.42 1.70 0.57
C VAL A 96 -8.27 0.46 0.25
N LEU A 97 -8.29 -0.50 1.17
CA LEU A 97 -9.12 -1.70 1.14
C LEU A 97 -10.18 -1.56 2.25
N ARG A 98 -11.45 -1.47 1.86
CA ARG A 98 -12.61 -1.32 2.76
C ARG A 98 -13.54 -2.52 2.67
N ASP A 99 -14.04 -3.00 3.81
CA ASP A 99 -15.17 -3.95 3.83
C ASP A 99 -16.07 -3.70 5.07
N ASP A 100 -17.21 -3.04 4.84
CA ASP A 100 -18.20 -2.70 5.87
C ASP A 100 -19.06 -3.91 6.33
N GLN A 101 -18.89 -5.10 5.75
CA GLN A 101 -19.72 -6.27 6.02
C GLN A 101 -18.96 -7.40 6.73
N GLU A 102 -17.72 -7.65 6.34
CA GLU A 102 -16.95 -8.84 6.73
C GLU A 102 -15.53 -8.47 7.14
N SER A 103 -15.20 -8.62 8.42
CA SER A 103 -13.91 -8.16 8.97
C SER A 103 -12.80 -9.20 8.97
N ALA A 104 -13.06 -10.42 8.50
CA ALA A 104 -12.06 -11.48 8.42
C ALA A 104 -10.98 -11.18 7.36
N GLY A 105 -9.72 -11.42 7.72
CA GLY A 105 -8.58 -11.35 6.81
C GLY A 105 -8.69 -12.35 5.65
N ARG A 106 -8.11 -11.97 4.50
CA ARG A 106 -8.17 -12.71 3.24
C ARG A 106 -7.02 -12.30 2.32
N GLU A 107 -6.67 -13.14 1.36
CA GLU A 107 -5.72 -12.78 0.31
C GLU A 107 -6.38 -11.82 -0.68
N VAL A 108 -5.66 -10.76 -1.06
CA VAL A 108 -6.04 -9.80 -2.11
C VAL A 108 -5.04 -9.91 -3.25
N ALA A 109 -5.52 -9.80 -4.49
CA ALA A 109 -4.72 -9.82 -5.69
C ALA A 109 -4.99 -8.59 -6.57
N LEU A 110 -3.92 -7.89 -6.95
CA LEU A 110 -3.94 -6.72 -7.84
C LEU A 110 -3.17 -7.06 -9.13
N ASP A 111 -3.55 -6.51 -10.29
CA ASP A 111 -2.81 -6.73 -11.54
C ASP A 111 -1.35 -6.26 -11.39
N ALA A 112 -0.40 -7.19 -11.47
CA ALA A 112 1.01 -6.91 -11.20
C ALA A 112 1.62 -5.97 -12.22
N GLY A 113 1.18 -6.06 -13.49
CA GLY A 113 1.66 -5.21 -14.57
C GLY A 113 1.22 -3.77 -14.37
N LYS A 114 -0.04 -3.56 -13.96
CA LYS A 114 -0.58 -2.24 -13.65
C LYS A 114 0.00 -1.61 -12.40
N ILE A 115 0.17 -2.36 -11.32
CA ILE A 115 0.84 -1.86 -10.12
C ILE A 115 2.31 -1.52 -10.41
N GLN A 116 3.02 -2.33 -11.20
CA GLN A 116 4.40 -2.05 -11.61
C GLN A 116 4.52 -0.83 -12.54
N GLU A 117 3.59 -0.67 -13.50
CA GLU A 117 3.52 0.50 -14.40
C GLU A 117 3.28 1.80 -13.60
N ALA A 118 2.45 1.74 -12.56
CA ALA A 118 2.10 2.86 -11.68
C ALA A 118 3.22 3.29 -10.72
N LEU A 119 3.91 2.31 -10.13
CA LEU A 119 4.96 2.54 -9.13
C LEU A 119 6.34 2.78 -9.75
N GLY A 120 6.56 2.35 -10.99
CA GLY A 120 7.87 2.34 -11.65
C GLY A 120 8.80 1.21 -11.18
N TYR A 121 8.40 0.42 -10.18
CA TYR A 121 9.12 -0.72 -9.64
C TYR A 121 8.19 -1.92 -9.37
N GLN A 122 8.77 -3.11 -9.22
CA GLN A 122 8.04 -4.28 -8.74
C GLN A 122 8.08 -4.32 -7.20
N PRO A 123 6.94 -4.26 -6.49
CA PRO A 123 6.89 -4.44 -5.04
C PRO A 123 7.59 -5.72 -4.56
N ARG A 124 8.17 -5.65 -3.36
CA ARG A 124 8.74 -6.80 -2.63
C ARG A 124 8.13 -6.93 -1.23
N ALA A 125 7.74 -5.82 -0.63
CA ALA A 125 6.97 -5.79 0.60
C ALA A 125 5.73 -4.92 0.42
N ILE A 126 4.69 -5.33 1.14
CA ILE A 126 3.41 -4.63 1.27
C ILE A 126 3.35 -4.17 2.73
N HIS A 127 3.12 -2.88 2.95
CA HIS A 127 2.88 -2.32 4.28
C HIS A 127 1.41 -1.91 4.33
N GLY A 128 0.75 -2.15 5.44
CA GLY A 128 -0.63 -1.73 5.62
C GLY A 128 -0.85 -1.04 6.95
N THR A 129 -1.81 -0.13 6.98
CA THR A 129 -2.22 0.65 8.14
C THR A 129 -3.73 0.53 8.27
N HIS A 130 -4.21 0.04 9.40
CA HIS A 130 -5.64 -0.03 9.74
C HIS A 130 -6.21 1.36 10.10
N GLU A 131 -7.53 1.51 10.14
CA GLU A 131 -8.22 2.76 10.53
C GLU A 131 -7.87 3.25 11.95
N ASP A 132 -7.49 2.32 12.83
CA ASP A 132 -6.99 2.58 14.19
C ASP A 132 -5.50 2.99 14.23
N GLY A 133 -4.84 3.04 13.07
CA GLY A 133 -3.41 3.35 12.95
C GLY A 133 -2.48 2.17 13.27
N SER A 134 -2.99 0.97 13.54
CA SER A 134 -2.14 -0.22 13.71
C SER A 134 -1.59 -0.69 12.35
N GLU A 135 -0.29 -0.99 12.29
CA GLU A 135 0.39 -1.37 11.06
C GLU A 135 0.63 -2.88 10.94
N TRP A 136 0.64 -3.37 9.70
CA TRP A 136 1.02 -4.73 9.33
C TRP A 136 1.94 -4.74 8.11
N THR A 137 2.63 -5.86 7.88
CA THR A 137 3.47 -6.06 6.69
C THR A 137 3.29 -7.45 6.12
N ALA A 138 3.25 -7.56 4.79
CA ALA A 138 3.22 -8.81 4.05
C ALA A 138 4.33 -8.84 2.97
N SER A 139 4.64 -10.04 2.49
CA SER A 139 5.54 -10.20 1.33
C SER A 139 4.73 -10.12 0.04
N ALA A 140 5.27 -9.49 -0.99
CA ALA A 140 4.66 -9.46 -2.31
C ALA A 140 4.88 -10.80 -3.02
N GLU A 141 3.83 -11.60 -3.22
CA GLU A 141 3.87 -12.81 -4.05
C GLU A 141 3.37 -12.53 -5.47
N TYR A 142 3.90 -13.25 -6.46
CA TYR A 142 3.56 -13.04 -7.88
C TYR A 142 3.06 -14.33 -8.52
N THR A 143 1.74 -14.42 -8.71
CA THR A 143 1.05 -15.62 -9.20
C THR A 143 0.20 -15.29 -10.42
N ASP A 144 0.40 -16.00 -11.52
CA ASP A 144 -0.36 -15.92 -12.78
C ASP A 144 -0.49 -14.52 -13.42
N GLY A 145 0.31 -13.54 -13.00
CA GLY A 145 0.26 -12.14 -13.47
C GLY A 145 -0.30 -11.14 -12.46
N TYR A 146 -0.65 -11.60 -11.25
CA TYR A 146 -1.14 -10.77 -10.15
C TYR A 146 -0.12 -10.66 -9.02
N LEU A 147 -0.11 -9.49 -8.38
CA LEU A 147 0.51 -9.24 -7.08
C LEU A 147 -0.46 -9.70 -6.00
N VAL A 148 -0.09 -10.74 -5.26
CA VAL A 148 -0.89 -11.37 -4.20
C VAL A 148 -0.28 -11.08 -2.84
N PHE A 149 -1.12 -10.78 -1.85
CA PHE A 149 -0.73 -10.63 -0.46
C PHE A 149 -1.89 -10.93 0.51
N ASP A 150 -1.55 -11.43 1.71
CA ASP A 150 -2.48 -11.56 2.83
C ASP A 150 -2.75 -10.19 3.47
N ALA A 151 -4.02 -9.80 3.57
CA ALA A 151 -4.46 -8.69 4.42
C ALA A 151 -5.12 -9.28 5.70
N PRO A 152 -4.62 -8.96 6.92
CA PRO A 152 -4.89 -9.75 8.11
C PRO A 152 -6.29 -9.56 8.73
N HIS A 153 -6.90 -8.38 8.58
CA HIS A 153 -8.30 -8.13 8.92
C HIS A 153 -8.82 -6.88 8.20
N PHE A 154 -10.15 -6.77 8.04
CA PHE A 154 -10.78 -5.71 7.26
C PHE A 154 -11.73 -4.86 8.11
N SER A 155 -11.55 -3.55 8.01
CA SER A 155 -12.60 -2.56 8.20
C SER A 155 -12.30 -1.46 7.18
N ASP A 156 -11.36 -0.59 7.51
CA ASP A 156 -10.64 0.30 6.60
C ASP A 156 -9.12 0.07 6.76
N ASN A 157 -8.44 -0.18 5.64
CA ASN A 157 -6.99 -0.43 5.58
C ASN A 157 -6.38 0.42 4.47
N THR A 158 -5.31 1.17 4.71
CA THR A 158 -4.43 1.65 3.64
C THR A 158 -3.31 0.66 3.39
N VAL A 159 -2.92 0.49 2.13
CA VAL A 159 -1.77 -0.31 1.70
C VAL A 159 -0.78 0.60 0.94
N THR A 160 0.49 0.58 1.36
CA THR A 160 1.62 1.18 0.65
C THR A 160 2.62 0.10 0.24
N PHE A 161 3.47 0.42 -0.74
CA PHE A 161 4.36 -0.55 -1.38
C PHE A 161 5.83 -0.15 -1.17
N SER A 162 6.73 -1.13 -1.07
CA SER A 162 8.16 -0.90 -1.25
C SER A 162 8.80 -1.98 -2.11
N GLY A 163 9.90 -1.63 -2.80
CA GLY A 163 10.47 -2.49 -3.84
C GLY A 163 11.83 -1.99 -4.33
N ARG A 164 12.24 -2.47 -5.50
CA ARG A 164 13.49 -2.05 -6.15
C ARG A 164 13.22 -1.72 -7.61
N VAL A 165 13.77 -0.59 -8.07
CA VAL A 165 13.90 -0.31 -9.50
C VAL A 165 15.14 -1.06 -9.98
N ASP A 166 14.95 -2.01 -10.90
CA ASP A 166 16.02 -2.73 -11.60
C ASP A 166 15.89 -2.45 -13.12
N VAL A 167 16.86 -1.73 -13.68
CA VAL A 167 16.95 -1.37 -15.12
C VAL A 167 18.11 -2.14 -15.74
N SER A 168 17.81 -3.05 -16.67
CA SER A 168 18.82 -3.87 -17.36
C SER A 168 18.87 -3.53 -18.86
N LEU A 169 20.08 -3.27 -19.37
CA LEU A 169 20.38 -3.04 -20.78
C LEU A 169 21.42 -4.06 -21.25
N GLN A 170 20.96 -5.11 -21.93
CA GLN A 170 21.84 -6.13 -22.50
C GLN A 170 22.42 -5.67 -23.85
N SER A 171 23.72 -5.92 -24.06
CA SER A 171 24.46 -5.58 -25.28
C SER A 171 24.35 -4.10 -25.69
N ALA A 172 24.26 -3.20 -24.70
CA ALA A 172 24.18 -1.76 -24.87
C ALA A 172 25.39 -1.23 -25.64
N THR A 173 25.14 -0.34 -26.61
CA THR A 173 26.17 0.38 -27.36
C THR A 173 26.16 1.87 -26.99
N SER A 174 27.18 2.62 -27.41
CA SER A 174 27.25 4.07 -27.15
C SER A 174 26.04 4.80 -27.74
N GLY A 175 25.32 5.56 -26.92
CA GLY A 175 24.03 6.19 -27.26
C GLY A 175 22.79 5.36 -26.89
N THR A 176 22.94 4.22 -26.23
CA THR A 176 21.79 3.47 -25.67
C THR A 176 21.16 4.26 -24.52
N THR A 177 19.82 4.34 -24.50
CA THR A 177 19.06 5.13 -23.52
C THR A 177 18.04 4.27 -22.78
N ALA A 178 18.01 4.36 -21.46
CA ALA A 178 16.90 3.86 -20.63
C ALA A 178 16.17 5.03 -19.97
N THR A 179 14.87 4.85 -19.71
CA THR A 179 14.05 5.78 -18.96
C THR A 179 13.18 5.03 -17.96
N TRP A 180 13.04 5.56 -16.75
CA TRP A 180 12.07 5.09 -15.75
C TRP A 180 11.38 6.27 -15.09
N GLU A 181 10.14 6.08 -14.65
CA GLU A 181 9.44 7.06 -13.83
C GLU A 181 9.80 6.85 -12.36
N LEU A 182 9.88 7.95 -11.61
CA LEU A 182 10.08 7.93 -10.17
C LEU A 182 8.99 8.74 -9.47
N SER A 183 7.97 8.04 -8.97
CA SER A 183 6.78 8.66 -8.36
C SER A 183 7.11 9.39 -7.05
N ASP A 184 8.08 8.89 -6.28
CA ASP A 184 8.59 9.51 -5.06
C ASP A 184 10.13 9.52 -5.03
N TYR A 185 10.70 10.68 -4.66
CA TYR A 185 12.13 10.95 -4.59
C TYR A 185 12.71 10.83 -3.17
N ASP A 186 11.87 10.90 -2.12
CA ASP A 186 12.41 10.86 -0.77
C ASP A 186 12.69 9.43 -0.28
N ALA A 187 11.92 8.44 -0.74
CA ALA A 187 12.14 7.01 -0.49
C ALA A 187 13.36 6.36 -1.20
N VAL A 188 14.04 7.00 -2.17
CA VAL A 188 15.07 6.29 -2.97
C VAL A 188 16.47 6.26 -2.36
N SER A 189 17.14 5.11 -2.52
CA SER A 189 18.58 4.97 -2.27
C SER A 189 19.43 5.63 -3.37
N ASN A 190 20.75 5.69 -3.16
CA ASN A 190 21.71 5.90 -4.24
C ASN A 190 21.55 4.82 -5.34
N VAL A 191 21.84 5.16 -6.59
CA VAL A 191 21.78 4.23 -7.72
C VAL A 191 23.11 3.46 -7.81
N THR A 192 23.05 2.13 -7.83
CA THR A 192 24.19 1.26 -8.13
C THR A 192 24.14 0.86 -9.59
N ILE A 193 25.20 1.17 -10.34
CA ILE A 193 25.37 0.77 -11.74
C ILE A 193 26.45 -0.32 -11.79
N ASN A 194 26.10 -1.51 -12.25
CA ASN A 194 27.04 -2.52 -12.69
C ASN A 194 27.20 -2.44 -14.20
N THR A 195 28.43 -2.57 -14.69
CA THR A 195 28.77 -2.60 -16.11
C THR A 195 29.68 -3.78 -16.36
N THR A 196 29.18 -4.77 -17.10
CA THR A 196 29.93 -5.96 -17.49
C THR A 196 30.46 -5.77 -18.89
N GLY A 197 31.77 -5.96 -19.07
CA GLY A 197 32.42 -5.87 -20.36
C GLY A 197 31.98 -6.98 -21.31
N ALA A 198 31.87 -6.67 -22.59
CA ALA A 198 31.44 -7.61 -23.63
C ALA A 198 32.30 -7.44 -24.90
N ALA A 199 32.92 -8.52 -25.36
CA ALA A 199 33.68 -8.53 -26.59
C ALA A 199 32.77 -8.53 -27.84
N ASN A 200 33.09 -7.72 -28.84
CA ASN A 200 32.38 -7.72 -30.13
C ASN A 200 33.36 -7.96 -31.28
N THR A 201 33.13 -8.99 -32.08
CA THR A 201 34.05 -9.44 -33.13
C THR A 201 33.45 -9.26 -34.52
N ARG A 202 34.26 -8.80 -35.48
CA ARG A 202 33.88 -8.64 -36.88
C ARG A 202 35.02 -9.01 -37.82
N THR A 203 34.74 -9.78 -38.85
CA THR A 203 35.68 -10.06 -39.94
C THR A 203 35.91 -8.81 -40.79
N VAL A 204 37.19 -8.48 -40.99
CA VAL A 204 37.72 -7.41 -41.83
C VAL A 204 38.54 -8.06 -42.94
N THR A 205 38.38 -7.57 -44.17
CA THR A 205 39.16 -8.01 -45.33
C THR A 205 39.89 -6.82 -45.93
N GLU A 206 41.20 -6.81 -45.80
CA GLU A 206 42.07 -5.87 -46.50
C GLU A 206 42.50 -6.43 -47.85
N ILE A 207 42.60 -5.58 -48.87
CA ILE A 207 42.95 -6.00 -50.24
C ILE A 207 43.92 -5.03 -50.93
N GLY A 208 44.70 -5.54 -51.88
CA GLY A 208 45.54 -4.75 -52.76
C GLY A 208 46.04 -5.52 -53.98
N SER A 209 46.85 -4.88 -54.82
CA SER A 209 47.41 -5.45 -56.07
C SER A 209 48.88 -5.05 -56.29
N SER A 210 49.58 -4.70 -55.23
CA SER A 210 51.01 -4.38 -55.24
C SER A 210 51.62 -4.59 -53.86
N GLY A 211 52.94 -4.77 -53.81
CA GLY A 211 53.71 -4.68 -52.56
C GLY A 211 53.80 -3.26 -52.02
N GLY A 212 54.37 -3.12 -50.82
CA GLY A 212 54.50 -1.88 -50.06
C GLY A 212 53.96 -1.99 -48.64
N MET A 213 53.93 -0.85 -47.95
CA MET A 213 53.35 -0.73 -46.60
C MET A 213 51.86 -0.39 -46.69
N LYS A 214 51.06 -1.03 -45.84
CA LYS A 214 49.61 -0.82 -45.68
C LYS A 214 49.30 -0.70 -44.19
N ASN A 215 48.60 0.36 -43.79
CA ASN A 215 48.11 0.49 -42.42
C ASN A 215 46.94 -0.47 -42.20
N ILE A 216 46.84 -1.03 -40.99
CA ILE A 216 45.73 -1.88 -40.53
C ILE A 216 45.31 -1.43 -39.12
N ASP A 217 44.18 -1.93 -38.64
CA ASP A 217 43.74 -1.72 -37.25
C ASP A 217 43.29 -3.07 -36.65
N PRO A 218 44.17 -3.74 -35.88
CA PRO A 218 43.88 -5.03 -35.24
C PRO A 218 42.71 -5.02 -34.25
N GLY A 219 42.34 -3.86 -33.68
CA GLY A 219 41.35 -3.73 -32.60
C GLY A 219 41.94 -3.77 -31.19
N ASP A 220 41.11 -4.12 -30.22
CA ASP A 220 41.41 -4.07 -28.77
C ASP A 220 42.04 -5.36 -28.22
N ALA A 221 42.21 -6.37 -29.05
CA ALA A 221 42.84 -7.65 -28.74
C ALA A 221 43.60 -8.19 -29.96
N ASP A 222 44.44 -9.21 -29.77
CA ASP A 222 45.11 -9.90 -30.89
C ASP A 222 44.04 -10.51 -31.83
N PRO A 223 44.01 -10.14 -33.13
CA PRO A 223 43.00 -10.60 -34.06
C PRO A 223 43.20 -12.08 -34.45
N SER A 224 42.08 -12.79 -34.63
CA SER A 224 42.09 -14.18 -35.10
C SER A 224 41.81 -14.28 -36.61
N GLY A 225 42.06 -15.43 -37.22
CA GLY A 225 41.59 -15.73 -38.58
C GLY A 225 40.09 -16.07 -38.60
N PRO A 226 39.44 -16.04 -39.77
CA PRO A 226 38.00 -16.31 -39.92
C PRO A 226 37.56 -17.66 -39.32
N ASP A 227 38.40 -18.70 -39.41
CA ASP A 227 38.16 -20.04 -38.83
C ASP A 227 38.69 -20.21 -37.38
N GLY A 228 39.05 -19.13 -36.68
CA GLY A 228 39.53 -19.16 -35.29
C GLY A 228 41.01 -19.54 -35.11
N GLY A 229 41.82 -19.41 -36.17
CA GLY A 229 43.28 -19.58 -36.14
C GLY A 229 44.03 -18.24 -36.21
N ASP A 230 45.19 -18.22 -36.87
CA ASP A 230 45.90 -16.99 -37.24
C ASP A 230 45.16 -16.25 -38.40
N PRO A 231 45.23 -14.91 -38.47
CA PRO A 231 44.85 -14.12 -39.65
C PRO A 231 45.33 -14.70 -40.98
N GLN A 232 44.46 -14.70 -42.00
CA GLN A 232 44.71 -15.38 -43.26
C GLN A 232 45.18 -14.40 -44.35
N PHE A 233 46.42 -14.55 -44.81
CA PHE A 233 46.97 -13.81 -45.94
C PHE A 233 46.92 -14.66 -47.22
N THR A 234 46.33 -14.13 -48.27
CA THR A 234 46.14 -14.81 -49.57
C THR A 234 46.73 -13.96 -50.69
N VAL A 235 47.39 -14.61 -51.65
CA VAL A 235 48.02 -13.97 -52.80
C VAL A 235 47.57 -14.68 -54.07
N ASP A 236 47.25 -13.89 -55.09
CA ASP A 236 47.04 -14.32 -56.45
C ASP A 236 47.97 -13.54 -57.38
N LEU A 237 48.84 -14.25 -58.11
CA LEU A 237 49.69 -13.70 -59.15
C LEU A 237 49.01 -13.71 -60.54
N GLY A 238 47.83 -14.33 -60.66
CA GLY A 238 47.11 -14.48 -61.91
C GLY A 238 47.84 -15.38 -62.92
N GLU A 239 47.55 -15.16 -64.20
CA GLU A 239 48.17 -15.88 -65.31
C GLU A 239 49.11 -14.96 -66.10
N VAL A 240 50.24 -15.50 -66.54
CA VAL A 240 51.26 -14.82 -67.32
C VAL A 240 51.32 -15.43 -68.72
N ASN A 241 51.00 -14.60 -69.71
CA ASN A 241 51.15 -14.95 -71.12
C ASN A 241 52.62 -14.86 -71.53
N THR A 242 53.19 -15.98 -71.99
CA THR A 242 54.56 -16.04 -72.50
C THR A 242 54.59 -16.54 -73.94
N ASP A 243 55.39 -15.86 -74.78
CA ASP A 243 55.81 -16.37 -76.08
C ASP A 243 57.23 -16.92 -75.94
N GLU A 244 57.41 -18.25 -75.95
CA GLU A 244 58.75 -18.86 -75.90
C GLU A 244 59.08 -19.66 -77.16
N ASN A 245 60.10 -19.18 -77.87
CA ASN A 245 60.70 -19.88 -78.99
C ASN A 245 61.50 -21.09 -78.49
N LEU A 246 60.84 -22.23 -78.31
CA LEU A 246 61.47 -23.50 -77.99
C LEU A 246 62.23 -24.05 -79.21
N TYR A 247 63.48 -23.60 -79.39
CA TYR A 247 64.38 -24.13 -80.41
C TYR A 247 64.87 -25.54 -80.05
N PRO A 248 64.53 -26.58 -80.84
CA PRO A 248 65.17 -27.88 -80.71
C PRO A 248 66.53 -27.88 -81.46
N PRO A 249 67.55 -28.61 -80.99
CA PRO A 249 68.92 -28.49 -81.51
C PRO A 249 69.35 -29.57 -82.53
N GLY A 250 68.78 -29.58 -83.76
CA GLY A 250 69.40 -30.28 -84.89
C GLY A 250 68.55 -30.60 -86.13
N ASP A 251 69.22 -30.94 -87.24
CA ASP A 251 68.61 -31.33 -88.54
C ASP A 251 67.89 -32.72 -88.52
N SER A 252 67.36 -33.17 -87.38
CA SER A 252 66.83 -34.52 -87.21
C SER A 252 65.34 -34.64 -87.59
N SER A 253 64.86 -35.87 -87.79
CA SER A 253 63.46 -36.15 -88.13
C SER A 253 62.55 -36.36 -86.91
N SER A 254 63.08 -36.26 -85.69
CA SER A 254 62.33 -36.39 -84.45
C SER A 254 63.11 -35.77 -83.28
N GLU A 255 62.50 -34.83 -82.58
CA GLU A 255 63.11 -34.11 -81.45
C GLU A 255 62.17 -34.06 -80.25
N SER A 256 62.72 -34.02 -79.05
CA SER A 256 61.97 -34.07 -77.79
C SER A 256 62.38 -32.92 -76.86
N TYR A 257 61.40 -32.19 -76.34
CA TYR A 257 61.56 -31.14 -75.34
C TYR A 257 60.94 -31.58 -74.02
N THR A 258 61.64 -31.37 -72.90
CA THR A 258 61.10 -31.61 -71.55
C THR A 258 60.61 -30.29 -70.96
N VAL A 259 59.36 -30.26 -70.53
CA VAL A 259 58.71 -29.10 -69.92
C VAL A 259 59.40 -28.74 -68.59
N PRO A 260 59.94 -27.51 -68.43
CA PRO A 260 60.53 -27.03 -67.19
C PRO A 260 59.46 -26.64 -66.16
N ALA A 261 59.84 -26.61 -64.88
CA ALA A 261 58.99 -26.22 -63.75
C ALA A 261 58.21 -24.90 -63.92
N LYS A 262 58.74 -23.95 -64.70
CA LYS A 262 58.08 -22.67 -65.00
C LYS A 262 56.79 -22.78 -65.84
N TYR A 263 56.46 -23.97 -66.33
CA TYR A 263 55.25 -24.26 -67.09
C TYR A 263 54.43 -25.42 -66.48
N ASP A 264 54.66 -25.77 -65.21
CA ASP A 264 53.78 -26.71 -64.52
C ASP A 264 52.38 -26.11 -64.36
N GLY A 265 51.35 -26.82 -64.82
CA GLY A 265 49.97 -26.35 -64.88
C GLY A 265 49.65 -25.39 -66.02
N ALA A 266 50.62 -25.01 -66.87
CA ALA A 266 50.39 -24.06 -67.96
C ALA A 266 49.53 -24.66 -69.09
N THR A 267 48.72 -23.84 -69.76
CA THR A 267 47.98 -24.21 -70.97
C THR A 267 48.62 -23.63 -72.22
N VAL A 268 48.57 -24.39 -73.32
CA VAL A 268 48.96 -23.91 -74.65
C VAL A 268 47.72 -23.42 -75.38
N ASP A 269 47.67 -22.16 -75.78
CA ASP A 269 46.60 -21.66 -76.68
C ASP A 269 46.93 -22.03 -78.13
N TYR A 270 48.15 -21.72 -78.61
CA TYR A 270 48.54 -21.97 -79.99
C TYR A 270 50.02 -22.35 -80.20
N ILE A 271 50.28 -22.93 -81.36
CA ILE A 271 51.62 -23.34 -81.80
C ILE A 271 51.85 -22.73 -83.19
N THR A 272 52.94 -21.98 -83.32
CA THR A 272 53.32 -21.37 -84.61
C THR A 272 54.52 -22.10 -85.19
N GLN A 273 54.26 -22.84 -86.25
CA GLN A 273 55.23 -23.71 -86.91
C GLN A 273 55.81 -23.05 -88.17
N ARG A 274 57.12 -23.14 -88.33
CA ARG A 274 57.80 -22.71 -89.56
C ARG A 274 58.62 -23.85 -90.15
N VAL A 275 57.97 -24.66 -90.98
CA VAL A 275 58.64 -25.75 -91.70
C VAL A 275 59.20 -25.22 -93.03
N ASP A 276 60.52 -25.19 -93.17
CA ASP A 276 61.15 -24.98 -94.47
C ASP A 276 61.19 -26.32 -95.23
N VAL A 277 60.04 -26.66 -95.82
CA VAL A 277 59.91 -27.86 -96.65
C VAL A 277 60.45 -27.59 -98.05
N GLY A 278 61.17 -28.57 -98.60
CA GLY A 278 61.48 -28.62 -100.03
C GLY A 278 60.23 -28.82 -100.89
N THR A 279 60.40 -29.35 -102.11
CA THR A 279 59.29 -29.55 -103.07
C THR A 279 58.32 -30.70 -102.72
N ASN A 280 58.26 -31.15 -101.47
CA ASN A 280 57.46 -32.27 -101.02
C ASN A 280 56.56 -31.83 -99.86
N SER A 281 55.37 -32.39 -99.77
CA SER A 281 54.57 -32.35 -98.56
C SER A 281 55.05 -33.38 -97.53
N LEU A 282 54.84 -33.08 -96.25
CA LEU A 282 55.18 -33.97 -95.14
C LEU A 282 54.07 -34.00 -94.08
N THR A 283 54.08 -35.06 -93.28
CA THR A 283 53.23 -35.21 -92.09
C THR A 283 54.06 -34.92 -90.85
N VAL A 284 53.57 -34.02 -89.99
CA VAL A 284 54.17 -33.68 -88.70
C VAL A 284 53.33 -34.34 -87.61
N THR A 285 53.96 -35.08 -86.72
CA THR A 285 53.32 -35.65 -85.52
C THR A 285 53.85 -34.95 -84.29
N PHE A 286 52.95 -34.44 -83.46
CA PHE A 286 53.20 -33.94 -82.12
C PHE A 286 52.71 -34.99 -81.10
N GLU A 287 53.53 -35.32 -80.11
CA GLU A 287 53.18 -36.24 -79.02
C GLU A 287 53.56 -35.61 -77.69
N TRP A 288 52.59 -35.38 -76.81
CA TRP A 288 52.82 -34.97 -75.43
C TRP A 288 52.72 -36.22 -74.57
N SER A 289 53.78 -36.47 -73.79
CA SER A 289 53.89 -37.67 -72.96
C SER A 289 54.24 -37.32 -71.52
N ARG A 290 53.60 -38.02 -70.59
CA ARG A 290 53.76 -37.86 -69.14
C ARG A 290 54.26 -39.18 -68.58
N ASN A 291 55.40 -39.17 -67.89
CA ASN A 291 56.05 -40.39 -67.39
C ASN A 291 56.30 -41.48 -68.47
N GLY A 292 56.38 -41.10 -69.75
CA GLY A 292 56.55 -42.01 -70.89
C GLY A 292 55.26 -42.54 -71.53
N GLU A 293 54.08 -42.19 -71.02
CA GLU A 293 52.79 -42.47 -71.67
C GLU A 293 52.31 -41.25 -72.46
N VAL A 294 51.96 -41.42 -73.74
CA VAL A 294 51.43 -40.35 -74.59
C VAL A 294 49.99 -40.04 -74.20
N PHE A 295 49.72 -38.82 -73.71
CA PHE A 295 48.39 -38.37 -73.28
C PHE A 295 47.69 -37.50 -74.33
N HIS A 296 48.45 -36.82 -75.17
CA HIS A 296 47.94 -36.09 -76.34
C HIS A 296 48.81 -36.41 -77.55
N ARG A 297 48.19 -36.64 -78.72
CA ARG A 297 48.87 -36.84 -80.00
C ARG A 297 48.08 -36.12 -81.06
N GLU A 298 48.80 -35.41 -81.94
CA GLU A 298 48.21 -34.73 -83.08
C GLU A 298 49.07 -34.87 -84.33
N GLU A 299 48.43 -34.92 -85.50
CA GLU A 299 49.07 -35.03 -86.80
C GLU A 299 48.57 -33.92 -87.74
N ASP A 300 49.49 -33.19 -88.39
CA ASP A 300 49.16 -32.17 -89.41
C ASP A 300 49.94 -32.40 -90.71
N PHE A 301 49.37 -31.94 -91.83
CA PHE A 301 49.90 -32.13 -93.18
C PHE A 301 50.35 -30.79 -93.78
N VAL A 302 51.66 -30.62 -93.95
CA VAL A 302 52.29 -29.36 -94.37
C VAL A 302 52.80 -29.47 -95.81
N ASP A 303 52.41 -28.51 -96.65
CA ASP A 303 52.76 -28.42 -98.08
C ASP A 303 53.44 -27.07 -98.37
N GLY A 304 54.63 -26.89 -97.78
CA GLY A 304 55.46 -25.68 -97.91
C GLY A 304 55.00 -24.47 -97.08
N GLY A 305 55.97 -23.79 -96.45
CA GLY A 305 55.79 -22.47 -95.83
C GLY A 305 55.46 -22.46 -94.34
N GLU A 306 55.12 -21.27 -93.84
CA GLU A 306 54.80 -21.02 -92.42
C GLU A 306 53.31 -21.24 -92.14
N ARG A 307 52.99 -21.92 -91.04
CA ARG A 307 51.61 -22.13 -90.57
C ARG A 307 51.52 -21.94 -89.05
N SER A 308 50.50 -21.19 -88.62
CA SER A 308 50.09 -21.14 -87.22
C SER A 308 48.85 -22.00 -87.03
N ARG A 309 48.74 -22.67 -85.87
CA ARG A 309 47.64 -23.59 -85.56
C ARG A 309 47.36 -23.57 -84.06
N SER A 310 46.09 -23.56 -83.66
CA SER A 310 45.72 -23.79 -82.26
C SER A 310 46.16 -25.18 -81.81
N ALA A 311 46.53 -25.29 -80.53
CA ALA A 311 46.67 -26.55 -79.80
C ALA A 311 45.92 -26.39 -78.47
N GLU A 312 44.67 -25.93 -78.57
CA GLU A 312 43.79 -25.60 -77.46
C GLU A 312 43.65 -26.78 -76.46
N ASP A 313 43.52 -26.45 -75.18
CA ASP A 313 43.27 -27.36 -74.06
C ASP A 313 44.40 -28.35 -73.68
N VAL A 314 45.65 -28.15 -74.12
CA VAL A 314 46.79 -28.96 -73.66
C VAL A 314 47.41 -28.37 -72.38
N THR A 315 47.12 -28.97 -71.23
CA THR A 315 47.79 -28.67 -69.95
C THR A 315 49.15 -29.37 -69.86
N LEU A 316 50.20 -28.58 -69.68
CA LEU A 316 51.57 -29.02 -69.46
C LEU A 316 51.85 -29.21 -67.96
N ASN A 317 52.66 -30.19 -67.62
CA ASN A 317 53.21 -30.39 -66.27
C ASN A 317 54.74 -30.42 -66.30
N GLU A 318 55.40 -30.12 -65.18
CA GLU A 318 56.86 -30.28 -65.05
C GLU A 318 57.26 -31.72 -65.42
N GLY A 319 58.27 -31.83 -66.29
CA GLY A 319 58.80 -33.12 -66.71
C GLY A 319 58.00 -33.83 -67.81
N ASP A 320 56.87 -33.27 -68.27
CA ASP A 320 56.23 -33.74 -69.51
C ASP A 320 57.21 -33.63 -70.68
N VAL A 321 57.13 -34.57 -71.62
CA VAL A 321 57.98 -34.61 -72.80
C VAL A 321 57.14 -34.42 -74.05
N ILE A 322 57.36 -33.30 -74.73
CA ILE A 322 56.76 -32.95 -76.02
C ILE A 322 57.71 -33.42 -77.11
N THR A 323 57.30 -34.42 -77.88
CA THR A 323 58.05 -34.97 -79.02
C THR A 323 57.42 -34.49 -80.31
N VAL A 324 58.25 -33.97 -81.23
CA VAL A 324 57.81 -33.59 -82.57
C VAL A 324 58.60 -34.39 -83.58
N SER A 325 57.90 -35.04 -84.51
CA SER A 325 58.50 -35.89 -85.55
C SER A 325 57.90 -35.62 -86.92
N VAL A 326 58.66 -35.90 -87.98
CA VAL A 326 58.23 -35.75 -89.37
C VAL A 326 58.43 -37.05 -90.15
N ASP A 327 57.49 -37.37 -91.04
CA ASP A 327 57.55 -38.60 -91.85
C ASP A 327 58.71 -38.58 -92.87
N THR A 328 59.02 -37.41 -93.42
CA THR A 328 60.13 -37.16 -94.36
C THR A 328 60.65 -35.73 -94.25
N GLY A 329 61.97 -35.53 -94.33
CA GLY A 329 62.62 -34.22 -94.29
C GLY A 329 63.37 -33.94 -92.98
N SER A 330 63.79 -32.69 -92.80
CA SER A 330 64.41 -32.17 -91.58
C SER A 330 63.55 -31.06 -91.00
N ILE A 331 63.49 -31.01 -89.68
CA ILE A 331 62.89 -29.92 -88.91
C ILE A 331 63.78 -28.68 -89.01
N VAL A 332 63.19 -27.48 -89.09
CA VAL A 332 63.95 -26.21 -89.19
C VAL A 332 63.59 -25.20 -88.10
N GLN A 333 62.30 -25.01 -87.74
CA GLN A 333 61.92 -24.20 -86.58
C GLN A 333 60.50 -24.51 -86.05
N TYR A 334 60.37 -24.56 -84.72
CA TYR A 334 59.10 -24.58 -83.97
C TYR A 334 59.10 -23.44 -82.96
N ASN A 335 57.94 -22.80 -82.75
CA ASN A 335 57.73 -21.82 -81.69
C ASN A 335 56.38 -22.11 -81.00
N TYR A 336 56.36 -22.05 -79.67
CA TYR A 336 55.14 -22.16 -78.86
C TYR A 336 54.80 -20.75 -78.38
N ASN A 337 53.64 -20.24 -78.79
CA ASN A 337 53.27 -18.83 -78.66
C ASN A 337 51.90 -18.78 -77.97
N GLY A 338 51.71 -17.85 -77.03
CA GLY A 338 50.56 -17.93 -76.12
C GLY A 338 50.59 -19.19 -75.26
N ILE A 339 51.66 -19.38 -74.48
CA ILE A 339 51.63 -20.25 -73.31
C ILE A 339 51.11 -19.42 -72.14
N THR A 340 49.96 -19.79 -71.62
CA THR A 340 49.34 -19.18 -70.43
C THR A 340 49.80 -19.98 -69.22
N ALA A 341 50.74 -19.43 -68.46
CA ALA A 341 51.30 -20.06 -67.28
C ALA A 341 50.73 -19.44 -65.99
N PRO A 342 50.60 -20.19 -64.88
CA PRO A 342 50.37 -19.57 -63.58
C PRO A 342 51.55 -18.65 -63.25
N GLY A 343 51.27 -17.43 -62.77
CA GLY A 343 52.31 -16.47 -62.40
C GLY A 343 53.20 -17.00 -61.29
N GLN A 344 54.52 -16.79 -61.40
CA GLN A 344 55.49 -17.35 -60.46
C GLN A 344 56.16 -16.27 -59.62
N GLY A 345 56.36 -16.54 -58.34
CA GLY A 345 56.97 -15.55 -57.45
C GLY A 345 56.99 -15.93 -55.98
N SER A 346 57.36 -14.95 -55.15
CA SER A 346 57.43 -15.08 -53.70
C SER A 346 56.96 -13.77 -53.10
N THR A 347 55.89 -13.83 -52.30
CA THR A 347 55.29 -12.68 -51.62
C THR A 347 55.37 -12.90 -50.12
N THR A 348 56.06 -12.01 -49.41
CA THR A 348 56.22 -12.06 -47.96
C THR A 348 55.43 -10.93 -47.32
N ILE A 349 54.53 -11.27 -46.41
CA ILE A 349 53.88 -10.33 -45.49
C ILE A 349 54.67 -10.30 -44.18
N SER A 350 54.80 -9.13 -43.57
CA SER A 350 55.49 -8.92 -42.29
C SER A 350 54.86 -7.80 -41.45
N THR A 351 55.02 -7.89 -40.13
CA THR A 351 54.48 -6.93 -39.14
C THR A 351 55.60 -6.19 -38.38
N PRO A 352 55.32 -5.00 -37.80
CA PRO A 352 56.22 -4.29 -36.87
C PRO A 352 56.66 -5.12 -35.66
N SER A 353 55.79 -5.98 -35.11
CA SER A 353 56.10 -6.92 -34.03
C SER A 353 57.12 -8.01 -34.42
N GLY A 354 57.37 -8.19 -35.73
CA GLY A 354 58.39 -9.09 -36.27
C GLY A 354 57.86 -10.44 -36.75
N ALA A 355 56.54 -10.63 -36.82
CA ALA A 355 55.96 -11.78 -37.50
C ALA A 355 56.16 -11.66 -39.02
N SER A 356 56.29 -12.81 -39.70
CA SER A 356 56.29 -12.86 -41.16
C SER A 356 55.84 -14.21 -41.69
N ALA A 357 55.24 -14.20 -42.88
CA ALA A 357 54.83 -15.39 -43.62
C ALA A 357 55.07 -15.17 -45.12
N THR A 358 55.38 -16.24 -45.85
CA THR A 358 55.68 -16.18 -47.29
C THR A 358 54.76 -17.12 -48.06
N VAL A 359 54.10 -16.60 -49.09
CA VAL A 359 53.41 -17.37 -50.13
C VAL A 359 54.34 -17.46 -51.34
N THR A 360 54.57 -18.68 -51.82
CA THR A 360 55.21 -18.93 -53.12
C THR A 360 54.11 -19.09 -54.16
N ASP A 361 54.30 -18.46 -55.32
CA ASP A 361 53.32 -18.38 -56.41
C ASP A 361 51.96 -17.83 -55.91
N SER A 362 50.83 -18.41 -56.34
CA SER A 362 49.50 -18.12 -55.77
C SER A 362 49.15 -19.09 -54.63
N GLY A 363 48.58 -18.59 -53.54
CA GLY A 363 48.25 -19.41 -52.38
C GLY A 363 47.81 -18.62 -51.15
N SER A 364 47.70 -19.29 -50.00
CA SER A 364 47.25 -18.70 -48.74
C SER A 364 48.05 -19.26 -47.55
N THR A 365 48.30 -18.42 -46.55
CA THR A 365 49.02 -18.75 -45.31
C THR A 365 48.42 -18.01 -44.11
N GLY A 366 48.52 -18.60 -42.92
CA GLY A 366 48.32 -17.86 -41.67
C GLY A 366 49.51 -16.93 -41.39
N ILE A 367 49.25 -15.82 -40.73
CA ILE A 367 50.26 -14.96 -40.09
C ILE A 367 49.71 -14.46 -38.75
N PRO A 368 50.42 -14.64 -37.61
CA PRO A 368 50.02 -14.02 -36.36
C PRO A 368 50.24 -12.50 -36.45
N ILE A 369 49.19 -11.74 -36.14
CA ILE A 369 49.20 -10.28 -36.04
C ILE A 369 48.92 -9.94 -34.58
N ALA A 370 49.73 -9.06 -33.98
CA ALA A 370 49.50 -8.61 -32.61
C ALA A 370 48.64 -7.34 -32.58
N GLN A 371 47.96 -7.07 -31.47
CA GLN A 371 47.20 -5.84 -31.25
C GLN A 371 48.02 -4.57 -31.55
N SER A 372 49.33 -4.61 -31.30
CA SER A 372 50.26 -3.48 -31.51
C SER A 372 50.66 -3.24 -32.97
N ASP A 373 50.25 -4.07 -33.92
CA ASP A 373 50.66 -3.99 -35.32
C ASP A 373 49.73 -3.04 -36.11
N ASP A 374 50.05 -1.75 -36.13
CA ASP A 374 49.33 -0.70 -36.87
C ASP A 374 49.48 -0.76 -38.41
N SER A 375 50.29 -1.70 -38.90
CA SER A 375 50.69 -1.79 -40.30
C SER A 375 51.22 -3.18 -40.67
N ILE A 376 51.15 -3.47 -41.96
CA ILE A 376 51.79 -4.63 -42.60
C ILE A 376 52.69 -4.14 -43.73
N THR A 377 53.76 -4.88 -44.01
CA THR A 377 54.63 -4.67 -45.17
C THR A 377 54.61 -5.92 -46.06
N ILE A 378 54.33 -5.72 -47.34
CA ILE A 378 54.25 -6.76 -48.37
C ILE A 378 55.42 -6.58 -49.33
N ASP A 379 56.40 -7.47 -49.23
CA ASP A 379 57.56 -7.54 -50.13
C ASP A 379 57.35 -8.66 -51.15
N HIS A 380 57.64 -8.39 -52.42
CA HIS A 380 57.37 -9.33 -53.50
C HIS A 380 58.50 -9.39 -54.54
N THR A 381 58.78 -10.60 -55.03
CA THR A 381 59.72 -10.86 -56.13
C THR A 381 59.15 -11.92 -57.07
N GLY A 382 59.15 -11.65 -58.38
CA GLY A 382 58.64 -12.57 -59.40
C GLY A 382 57.82 -11.84 -60.46
N ASP A 383 56.84 -12.54 -61.01
CA ASP A 383 55.77 -11.97 -61.82
C ASP A 383 54.81 -11.14 -60.94
N GLY A 384 54.32 -10.02 -61.49
CA GLY A 384 53.58 -9.03 -60.69
C GLY A 384 52.31 -9.58 -60.03
N ILE A 385 52.06 -9.16 -58.79
CA ILE A 385 50.84 -9.51 -58.04
C ILE A 385 49.60 -9.04 -58.81
N ASN A 386 48.65 -9.96 -59.06
CA ASN A 386 47.31 -9.62 -59.56
C ASN A 386 46.45 -9.09 -58.41
N SER A 387 46.38 -9.84 -57.30
CA SER A 387 45.76 -9.38 -56.05
C SER A 387 46.35 -10.03 -54.81
N TRP A 388 46.15 -9.40 -53.66
CA TRP A 388 46.33 -10.01 -52.35
C TRP A 388 45.16 -9.64 -51.44
N SER A 389 44.87 -10.48 -50.45
CA SER A 389 43.96 -10.17 -49.35
C SER A 389 44.56 -10.57 -48.00
N LEU A 390 44.17 -9.85 -46.94
CA LEU A 390 44.39 -10.21 -45.55
C LEU A 390 43.03 -10.22 -44.85
N GLU A 391 42.62 -11.36 -44.34
CA GLU A 391 41.34 -11.55 -43.66
C GLU A 391 41.54 -11.89 -42.18
N TYR A 392 40.92 -11.08 -41.31
CA TYR A 392 41.07 -11.19 -39.86
C TYR A 392 39.82 -10.76 -39.11
N ASN A 393 39.54 -11.43 -38.00
CA ASN A 393 38.51 -11.11 -37.05
C ASN A 393 39.04 -10.07 -36.06
N LYS A 394 38.67 -8.80 -36.31
CA LYS A 394 38.91 -7.67 -35.41
C LYS A 394 37.95 -7.75 -34.23
N THR A 395 38.47 -7.60 -33.02
CA THR A 395 37.68 -7.60 -31.78
C THR A 395 37.77 -6.24 -31.11
N THR A 396 36.64 -5.69 -30.70
CA THR A 396 36.59 -4.54 -29.78
C THR A 396 36.12 -4.98 -28.41
N LEU A 397 36.64 -4.33 -27.38
CA LEU A 397 36.32 -4.55 -25.97
C LEU A 397 35.63 -3.31 -25.39
N THR A 398 34.96 -3.46 -24.26
CA THR A 398 34.35 -2.32 -23.56
C THR A 398 35.45 -1.41 -23.00
N GLN A 399 35.51 -0.17 -23.48
CA GLN A 399 36.49 0.81 -23.01
C GLN A 399 35.80 2.03 -22.41
N ASP A 400 36.38 2.57 -21.34
CA ASP A 400 35.98 3.81 -20.66
C ASP A 400 34.44 3.97 -20.52
N PRO A 401 33.74 2.99 -19.91
CA PRO A 401 32.29 3.04 -19.76
C PRO A 401 31.88 4.23 -18.88
N VAL A 402 31.00 5.05 -19.42
CA VAL A 402 30.47 6.25 -18.82
C VAL A 402 28.94 6.20 -18.92
N VAL A 403 28.26 6.63 -17.87
CA VAL A 403 26.82 6.85 -17.88
C VAL A 403 26.50 8.30 -17.60
N ASP A 404 25.44 8.80 -18.22
CA ASP A 404 24.88 10.11 -17.96
C ASP A 404 23.45 9.94 -17.43
N LEU A 405 23.22 10.32 -16.17
CA LEU A 405 21.92 10.30 -15.52
C LEU A 405 21.39 11.73 -15.44
N ASN A 406 20.27 12.00 -16.10
CA ASN A 406 19.61 13.31 -16.12
C ASN A 406 20.54 14.49 -16.53
N GLY A 407 21.54 14.25 -17.39
CA GLY A 407 22.54 15.26 -17.79
C GLY A 407 23.74 15.39 -16.85
N GLN A 408 23.88 14.50 -15.86
CA GLN A 408 25.07 14.39 -15.01
C GLN A 408 25.86 13.12 -15.32
N THR A 409 27.11 13.31 -15.69
CA THR A 409 27.98 12.26 -16.21
C THR A 409 28.85 11.62 -15.12
N THR A 410 28.78 10.29 -14.99
CA THR A 410 29.58 9.47 -14.07
C THR A 410 30.42 8.45 -14.84
N THR A 411 31.74 8.47 -14.64
CA THR A 411 32.65 7.46 -15.17
C THR A 411 32.60 6.20 -14.31
N ILE A 412 32.29 5.05 -14.90
CA ILE A 412 32.17 3.77 -14.18
C ILE A 412 33.55 3.09 -14.06
N HIS A 413 34.30 3.09 -15.16
CA HIS A 413 35.64 2.54 -15.21
C HIS A 413 36.51 3.38 -16.15
N SER A 414 37.84 3.33 -15.97
CA SER A 414 38.80 3.99 -16.86
C SER A 414 39.82 2.97 -17.35
N GLY A 415 39.92 2.82 -18.67
CA GLY A 415 40.57 1.70 -19.34
C GLY A 415 39.58 0.67 -19.88
N THR A 416 40.08 -0.52 -20.18
CA THR A 416 39.34 -1.61 -20.83
C THR A 416 38.80 -2.60 -19.81
N LEU A 417 37.52 -2.96 -19.91
CA LEU A 417 36.93 -4.13 -19.25
C LEU A 417 36.98 -5.33 -20.20
N ALA A 418 37.45 -6.46 -19.68
CA ALA A 418 37.45 -7.72 -20.42
C ALA A 418 36.03 -8.32 -20.55
N ASP A 419 35.88 -9.31 -21.43
CA ASP A 419 34.63 -10.06 -21.60
C ASP A 419 34.22 -10.74 -20.28
N GLY A 420 33.03 -10.41 -19.78
CA GLY A 420 32.51 -10.88 -18.50
C GLY A 420 33.09 -10.18 -17.25
N GLU A 421 33.93 -9.14 -17.40
CA GLU A 421 34.47 -8.37 -16.27
C GLU A 421 33.50 -7.25 -15.86
N THR A 422 33.03 -7.27 -14.61
CA THR A 422 32.10 -6.27 -14.09
C THR A 422 32.80 -5.18 -13.27
N ALA A 423 32.57 -3.91 -13.63
CA ALA A 423 32.84 -2.76 -12.78
C ALA A 423 31.55 -2.20 -12.17
N THR A 424 31.63 -1.68 -10.95
CA THR A 424 30.50 -1.09 -10.23
C THR A 424 30.77 0.37 -9.90
N ALA A 425 29.79 1.23 -10.12
CA ALA A 425 29.78 2.62 -9.68
C ALA A 425 28.50 2.94 -8.90
N THR A 426 28.58 3.93 -8.01
CA THR A 426 27.43 4.43 -7.25
C THR A 426 27.19 5.89 -7.60
N ILE A 427 25.99 6.20 -8.10
CA ILE A 427 25.54 7.55 -8.37
C ILE A 427 24.72 8.02 -7.15
N PRO A 428 25.01 9.19 -6.55
CA PRO A 428 24.26 9.65 -5.38
C PRO A 428 22.80 10.00 -5.73
N LYS A 429 21.89 9.92 -4.75
CA LYS A 429 20.47 10.19 -4.98
C LYS A 429 20.18 11.61 -5.49
N ASP A 430 21.08 12.57 -5.26
CA ASP A 430 20.96 13.96 -5.71
C ASP A 430 21.00 14.16 -7.24
N GLN A 431 21.28 13.10 -8.01
CA GLN A 431 21.21 13.08 -9.47
C GLN A 431 19.89 12.50 -10.01
N LEU A 432 19.07 11.89 -9.15
CA LEU A 432 17.70 11.49 -9.49
C LEU A 432 16.77 12.71 -9.46
N GLN A 433 15.63 12.60 -10.13
CA GLN A 433 14.55 13.59 -10.06
C GLN A 433 13.20 12.88 -9.95
N GLN A 434 12.21 13.52 -9.33
CA GLN A 434 10.83 13.02 -9.34
C GLN A 434 10.27 13.09 -10.77
N GLY A 435 9.49 12.08 -11.18
CA GLY A 435 9.07 11.85 -12.56
C GLY A 435 10.16 11.17 -13.40
N THR A 436 10.21 11.50 -14.69
CA THR A 436 11.05 10.78 -15.67
C THR A 436 12.54 10.94 -15.40
N ASN A 437 13.23 9.84 -15.12
CA ASN A 437 14.69 9.74 -15.10
C ASN A 437 15.20 9.16 -16.43
N THR A 438 16.32 9.68 -16.94
CA THR A 438 16.94 9.22 -18.20
C THR A 438 18.40 8.87 -17.97
N LEU A 439 18.76 7.62 -18.30
CA LEU A 439 20.12 7.09 -18.27
C LEU A 439 20.62 6.87 -19.69
N ASN A 440 21.69 7.57 -20.08
CA ASN A 440 22.36 7.41 -21.36
C ASN A 440 23.71 6.68 -21.16
N VAL A 441 24.00 5.68 -21.98
CA VAL A 441 25.26 4.94 -21.94
C VAL A 441 26.21 5.47 -23.01
N SER A 442 27.47 5.74 -22.62
CA SER A 442 28.56 6.08 -23.53
C SER A 442 29.71 5.10 -23.35
N LEU A 443 30.18 4.52 -24.45
CA LEU A 443 31.32 3.60 -24.48
C LEU A 443 32.41 4.16 -25.41
N GLY A 444 33.66 4.04 -24.97
CA GLY A 444 34.86 4.46 -25.70
C GLY A 444 35.14 5.97 -25.64
N ASP A 445 36.39 6.33 -25.95
CA ASP A 445 36.88 7.71 -26.09
C ASP A 445 36.74 8.28 -27.52
N GLY A 446 36.21 7.47 -28.45
CA GLY A 446 36.11 7.80 -29.88
C GLY A 446 37.36 7.46 -30.70
N SER A 447 38.30 6.68 -30.17
CA SER A 447 39.51 6.22 -30.88
C SER A 447 39.26 5.17 -31.97
N LEU A 448 38.14 4.46 -31.93
CA LEU A 448 37.82 3.40 -32.90
C LEU A 448 37.76 3.89 -34.35
N SER A 449 38.30 3.07 -35.27
CA SER A 449 38.14 3.27 -36.70
C SER A 449 36.67 3.12 -37.15
N ALA A 450 36.29 3.77 -38.25
CA ALA A 450 34.91 3.77 -38.76
C ALA A 450 34.40 2.39 -39.25
N ASP A 451 35.30 1.41 -39.38
CA ASP A 451 35.05 0.03 -39.76
C ASP A 451 35.16 -0.97 -38.57
N ALA A 452 35.55 -0.49 -37.38
CA ALA A 452 35.56 -1.30 -36.17
C ALA A 452 34.14 -1.79 -35.78
N PRO A 453 34.00 -2.98 -35.18
CA PRO A 453 32.75 -3.36 -34.50
C PRO A 453 32.47 -2.40 -33.33
N GLU A 454 31.20 -2.00 -33.17
CA GLU A 454 30.77 -1.15 -32.05
C GLU A 454 31.06 -1.81 -30.69
N MET A 455 31.58 -1.06 -29.73
CA MET A 455 31.71 -1.53 -28.35
C MET A 455 30.35 -1.91 -27.76
N ARG A 456 30.32 -2.95 -26.95
CA ARG A 456 29.14 -3.41 -26.21
C ARG A 456 29.42 -3.45 -24.73
N ALA A 457 28.38 -3.39 -23.91
CA ALA A 457 28.43 -3.70 -22.48
C ALA A 457 27.04 -4.19 -22.03
N ASP A 458 26.99 -4.99 -20.97
CA ASP A 458 25.75 -5.21 -20.23
C ASP A 458 25.70 -4.25 -19.04
N ILE A 459 24.65 -3.43 -18.96
CA ILE A 459 24.46 -2.44 -17.89
C ILE A 459 23.28 -2.86 -17.01
N GLU A 460 23.50 -2.93 -15.70
CA GLU A 460 22.44 -3.11 -14.71
C GLU A 460 22.47 -1.93 -13.74
N ALA A 461 21.45 -1.07 -13.82
CA ALA A 461 21.24 0.05 -12.91
C ALA A 461 20.16 -0.35 -11.89
N SER A 462 20.41 -0.12 -10.60
CA SER A 462 19.44 -0.46 -9.55
C SER A 462 19.44 0.55 -8.41
N HIS A 463 18.26 0.82 -7.85
CA HIS A 463 18.12 1.52 -6.57
C HIS A 463 16.95 0.92 -5.78
N GLU A 464 17.07 0.89 -4.45
CA GLU A 464 15.94 0.54 -3.61
C GLU A 464 14.93 1.70 -3.60
N ALA A 465 13.66 1.36 -3.39
CA ALA A 465 12.59 2.28 -3.06
C ALA A 465 12.04 1.91 -1.67
N SER A 466 12.15 2.90 -0.78
CA SER A 466 11.71 2.99 0.61
C SER A 466 12.62 2.41 1.68
N ASP A 467 12.72 3.17 2.77
CA ASP A 467 13.11 2.69 4.08
C ASP A 467 12.18 1.55 4.50
N LYS A 468 12.71 0.50 5.15
CA LYS A 468 11.89 -0.59 5.65
C LYS A 468 11.41 -0.27 7.07
N ILE A 469 10.18 0.19 7.18
CA ILE A 469 9.48 0.34 8.46
C ILE A 469 8.72 -0.97 8.78
N SER A 470 8.64 -1.32 10.06
CA SER A 470 7.81 -2.42 10.56
C SER A 470 7.50 -2.18 12.03
N VAL A 471 6.23 -2.03 12.36
CA VAL A 471 5.77 -1.79 13.74
C VAL A 471 5.14 -3.06 14.30
N GLY A 472 5.63 -3.50 15.46
CA GLY A 472 5.01 -4.55 16.26
C GLY A 472 4.27 -3.95 17.45
N TYR A 473 2.96 -4.09 17.50
CA TYR A 473 2.11 -3.67 18.62
C TYR A 473 1.77 -4.85 19.55
N SER A 474 1.63 -4.57 20.84
CA SER A 474 1.08 -5.50 21.83
C SER A 474 0.48 -4.73 23.00
N ALA A 475 -0.72 -5.13 23.43
CA ALA A 475 -1.42 -4.50 24.54
C ALA A 475 -1.93 -5.51 25.56
N THR A 476 -2.14 -5.01 26.77
CA THR A 476 -2.72 -5.67 27.93
C THR A 476 -3.59 -4.64 28.67
N THR A 477 -4.31 -5.04 29.73
CA THR A 477 -5.12 -4.09 30.50
C THR A 477 -4.29 -2.99 31.19
N PHE A 478 -2.99 -3.21 31.45
CA PHE A 478 -2.14 -2.27 32.22
C PHE A 478 -0.86 -1.80 31.50
N GLU A 479 -0.38 -2.51 30.48
CA GLU A 479 0.80 -2.15 29.69
C GLU A 479 0.49 -2.23 28.20
N GLU A 480 1.14 -1.36 27.44
CA GLU A 480 1.02 -1.23 25.99
C GLU A 480 2.43 -1.06 25.43
N SER A 481 2.80 -1.77 24.37
CA SER A 481 4.17 -1.77 23.87
C SER A 481 4.24 -1.80 22.35
N TYR A 482 4.98 -0.84 21.81
CA TYR A 482 5.36 -0.76 20.41
C TYR A 482 6.81 -1.20 20.23
N ASN A 483 7.11 -1.74 19.06
CA ASN A 483 8.45 -2.06 18.57
C ASN A 483 8.56 -1.64 17.10
N VAL A 484 9.08 -0.44 16.85
CA VAL A 484 9.28 0.15 15.52
C VAL A 484 10.65 -0.24 15.00
N SER A 485 10.73 -0.99 13.90
CA SER A 485 11.99 -1.29 13.19
C SER A 485 12.07 -0.43 11.94
N HIS A 486 13.17 0.31 11.75
CA HIS A 486 13.41 1.19 10.60
C HIS A 486 14.77 0.89 9.97
N THR A 487 14.79 0.43 8.71
CA THR A 487 16.02 0.30 7.91
C THR A 487 16.23 1.54 7.07
N TYR A 488 17.29 2.30 7.35
CA TYR A 488 17.60 3.57 6.68
C TYR A 488 18.37 3.34 5.37
N ALA A 489 17.85 3.80 4.23
CA ALA A 489 18.48 3.70 2.91
C ALA A 489 19.64 4.69 2.71
N ALA A 490 19.70 5.75 3.51
CA ALA A 490 20.71 6.80 3.49
C ALA A 490 21.25 7.11 4.91
N GLU A 491 22.31 7.93 5.01
CA GLU A 491 22.81 8.39 6.31
C GLU A 491 21.93 9.55 6.82
N THR A 492 21.40 9.42 8.04
CA THR A 492 20.41 10.36 8.61
C THR A 492 20.94 11.00 9.89
N SER A 493 21.10 12.34 9.90
CA SER A 493 21.67 13.11 11.02
C SER A 493 20.69 13.44 12.14
N ASP A 494 19.39 13.49 11.83
CA ASP A 494 18.33 13.98 12.70
C ASP A 494 17.18 12.94 12.77
N ALA A 495 17.53 11.66 12.90
CA ALA A 495 16.58 10.57 12.95
C ALA A 495 15.74 10.65 14.23
N GLN A 496 14.42 10.66 14.07
CA GLN A 496 13.41 10.64 15.13
C GLN A 496 12.41 9.52 14.86
N VAL A 497 11.89 8.91 15.92
CA VAL A 497 10.74 8.01 15.86
C VAL A 497 9.68 8.54 16.81
N THR A 498 8.46 8.73 16.32
CA THR A 498 7.31 9.17 17.13
C THR A 498 6.36 7.99 17.28
N ILE A 499 6.03 7.63 18.52
CA ILE A 499 5.19 6.49 18.87
C ILE A 499 3.93 7.01 19.57
N PRO A 500 2.77 7.08 18.90
CA PRO A 500 1.50 7.25 19.59
C PRO A 500 1.16 5.96 20.32
N PHE A 501 0.71 6.06 21.58
CA PHE A 501 -0.01 4.99 22.25
C PHE A 501 -1.50 5.09 21.91
N GLU A 502 -2.07 3.97 21.52
CA GLU A 502 -3.48 3.80 21.16
C GLU A 502 -4.39 4.15 22.35
N SER A 503 -4.03 3.70 23.55
CA SER A 503 -4.80 4.05 24.73
C SER A 503 -4.47 5.46 25.20
N SER A 504 -5.44 6.38 25.02
CA SER A 504 -5.50 7.68 25.69
C SER A 504 -5.39 7.65 27.22
N ARG A 505 -5.41 6.44 27.82
CA ARG A 505 -5.26 6.18 29.25
C ARG A 505 -3.83 5.80 29.66
N VAL A 506 -2.86 5.75 28.73
CA VAL A 506 -1.45 5.67 29.12
C VAL A 506 -1.09 6.91 29.93
N VAL A 507 -0.55 6.72 31.14
CA VAL A 507 -0.20 7.81 32.08
C VAL A 507 1.31 7.93 32.30
N GLY A 508 2.12 7.11 31.64
CA GLY A 508 3.57 7.13 31.75
C GLY A 508 4.26 6.04 30.94
N VAL A 509 5.57 6.19 30.76
CA VAL A 509 6.43 5.25 30.02
C VAL A 509 7.34 4.49 30.98
N LYS A 510 7.34 3.16 30.89
CA LYS A 510 8.18 2.23 31.68
C LYS A 510 9.63 2.24 31.20
N ASN A 511 9.81 2.13 29.90
CA ASN A 511 11.10 2.06 29.21
C ASN A 511 10.92 2.49 27.76
N VAL A 512 11.93 3.20 27.26
CA VAL A 512 12.24 3.36 25.84
C VAL A 512 13.61 2.74 25.63
N GLU A 513 13.74 1.84 24.67
CA GLU A 513 14.97 1.13 24.33
C GLU A 513 15.17 1.10 22.82
N TYR A 514 16.42 1.03 22.39
CA TYR A 514 16.79 0.90 20.98
C TYR A 514 17.80 -0.24 20.78
N LYS A 515 17.95 -0.73 19.56
CA LYS A 515 19.07 -1.57 19.12
C LYS A 515 19.39 -1.27 17.66
N ILE A 516 20.61 -1.59 17.23
CA ILE A 516 21.06 -1.42 15.84
C ILE A 516 21.44 -2.81 15.29
N ASP A 517 21.07 -3.10 14.05
CA ASP A 517 21.42 -4.30 13.27
C ASP A 517 21.20 -5.63 14.01
N GLY A 518 20.10 -5.73 14.76
CA GLY A 518 19.76 -6.92 15.53
C GLY A 518 20.63 -7.14 16.78
N GLY A 519 21.35 -6.11 17.24
CA GLY A 519 22.16 -6.12 18.45
C GLY A 519 21.37 -6.22 19.76
N SER A 520 22.07 -5.98 20.88
CA SER A 520 21.45 -5.94 22.20
C SER A 520 20.60 -4.68 22.37
N TRP A 521 19.48 -4.80 23.10
CA TRP A 521 18.68 -3.65 23.53
C TRP A 521 19.44 -2.77 24.52
N GLU A 522 19.48 -1.47 24.22
CA GLU A 522 20.06 -0.42 25.05
C GLU A 522 18.96 0.58 25.46
N ARG A 523 19.05 1.16 26.67
CA ARG A 523 18.04 2.10 27.17
C ARG A 523 18.30 3.49 26.63
N VAL A 524 17.27 4.12 26.04
CA VAL A 524 17.33 5.54 25.65
C VAL A 524 17.39 6.41 26.91
N GLY A 525 18.29 7.39 26.93
CA GLY A 525 18.40 8.36 28.02
C GLY A 525 17.18 9.26 28.11
N ALA A 526 16.79 9.66 29.33
CA ALA A 526 15.60 10.50 29.56
C ALA A 526 15.68 11.90 28.94
N ASP A 527 16.88 12.36 28.54
CA ASP A 527 17.10 13.59 27.79
C ASP A 527 16.83 13.42 26.28
N ASN A 528 16.81 12.18 25.78
CA ASN A 528 16.73 11.80 24.36
C ASN A 528 15.35 11.24 23.96
N TYR A 529 14.35 11.35 24.83
CA TYR A 529 12.95 11.16 24.45
C TYR A 529 12.04 12.15 25.20
N ARG A 530 10.84 12.37 24.67
CA ARG A 530 9.78 13.14 25.34
C ARG A 530 8.51 12.31 25.34
N PHE A 531 7.70 12.48 26.39
CA PHE A 531 6.37 11.90 26.50
C PHE A 531 5.40 13.02 26.88
N ASP A 532 4.34 13.20 26.10
CA ASP A 532 3.38 14.29 26.27
C ASP A 532 2.06 13.87 26.94
N GLY A 533 1.87 12.57 27.15
CA GLY A 533 0.66 11.96 27.73
C GLY A 533 0.16 10.78 26.90
N THR A 534 0.24 10.86 25.58
CA THR A 534 -0.15 9.77 24.67
C THR A 534 0.93 9.44 23.66
N THR A 535 1.84 10.36 23.38
CA THR A 535 2.87 10.23 22.34
C THR A 535 4.26 10.21 22.94
N VAL A 536 5.14 9.36 22.41
CA VAL A 536 6.57 9.33 22.73
C VAL A 536 7.39 9.75 21.50
N ASP A 537 8.06 10.89 21.58
CA ASP A 537 9.08 11.29 20.62
C ASP A 537 10.44 10.75 21.07
N VAL A 538 11.12 9.96 20.24
CA VAL A 538 12.44 9.38 20.49
C VAL A 538 13.45 9.98 19.53
N TYR A 539 14.46 10.68 20.04
CA TYR A 539 15.54 11.26 19.24
C TYR A 539 16.63 10.20 19.00
N VAL A 540 16.47 9.42 17.93
CA VAL A 540 17.31 8.25 17.60
C VAL A 540 18.75 8.65 17.35
N SER A 541 19.01 9.72 16.57
CA SER A 541 20.37 10.21 16.32
C SER A 541 21.11 10.60 17.61
N ASP A 542 20.42 11.27 18.54
CA ASP A 542 20.99 11.61 19.86
C ASP A 542 21.21 10.35 20.73
N ALA A 543 20.35 9.33 20.61
CA ALA A 543 20.49 8.06 21.33
C ALA A 543 21.69 7.23 20.84
N VAL A 544 21.93 7.15 19.53
CA VAL A 544 23.09 6.43 18.95
C VAL A 544 24.39 7.24 18.98
N GLY A 545 24.30 8.55 19.30
CA GLY A 545 25.46 9.44 19.45
C GLY A 545 25.95 10.09 18.15
N GLY A 546 25.11 10.21 17.13
CA GLY A 546 25.45 10.78 15.83
C GLY A 546 24.42 10.45 14.73
N SER A 547 24.84 10.49 13.48
CA SER A 547 24.02 10.03 12.36
C SER A 547 23.80 8.51 12.39
N VAL A 548 22.64 8.07 11.94
CA VAL A 548 22.37 6.66 11.63
C VAL A 548 22.98 6.35 10.25
N PRO A 549 23.88 5.37 10.10
CA PRO A 549 24.50 5.07 8.80
C PRO A 549 23.53 4.47 7.78
N ALA A 550 23.79 4.73 6.49
CA ALA A 550 23.07 4.08 5.39
C ALA A 550 23.18 2.54 5.45
N GLY A 551 22.07 1.86 5.26
CA GLY A 551 21.92 0.41 5.35
C GLY A 551 21.71 -0.14 6.77
N SER A 552 21.79 0.69 7.82
CA SER A 552 21.55 0.25 9.19
C SER A 552 20.07 0.08 9.49
N THR A 553 19.72 -0.96 10.24
CA THR A 553 18.39 -1.16 10.82
C THR A 553 18.40 -0.75 12.28
N VAL A 554 17.55 0.19 12.67
CA VAL A 554 17.34 0.58 14.06
C VAL A 554 15.96 0.09 14.51
N ASP A 555 15.91 -0.74 15.55
CA ASP A 555 14.66 -1.00 16.26
C ASP A 555 14.57 -0.07 17.48
N VAL A 556 13.40 0.53 17.68
CA VAL A 556 13.03 1.36 18.84
C VAL A 556 11.76 0.77 19.45
N ARG A 557 11.81 0.41 20.74
CA ARG A 557 10.64 -0.04 21.48
C ARG A 557 10.30 0.90 22.64
N ALA A 558 9.02 1.14 22.84
CA ALA A 558 8.50 1.91 23.96
C ALA A 558 7.36 1.12 24.62
N THR A 559 7.36 1.07 25.95
CA THR A 559 6.29 0.44 26.74
C THR A 559 5.60 1.49 27.62
N GLY A 560 4.36 1.81 27.29
CA GLY A 560 3.45 2.65 28.05
C GLY A 560 2.77 1.88 29.19
N ARG A 561 2.30 2.62 30.19
CA ARG A 561 1.56 2.09 31.36
C ARG A 561 0.23 2.81 31.55
N LYS A 562 -0.83 2.02 31.66
CA LYS A 562 -2.20 2.42 32.02
C LYS A 562 -2.42 2.37 33.55
N MET A 563 -1.34 2.49 34.32
CA MET A 563 -1.33 2.57 35.78
C MET A 563 -0.13 3.39 36.26
N SER A 564 -0.24 4.01 37.44
CA SER A 564 0.89 4.64 38.12
C SER A 564 1.05 4.12 39.55
N VAL A 565 2.27 4.13 40.07
CA VAL A 565 2.59 3.64 41.43
C VAL A 565 3.04 4.81 42.28
N GLY A 566 2.32 5.05 43.37
CA GLY A 566 2.72 5.99 44.41
C GLY A 566 3.60 5.30 45.45
N ASN A 567 4.69 5.96 45.85
CA ASN A 567 5.53 5.55 46.98
C ASN A 567 6.08 4.11 46.88
N GLY A 568 6.40 3.64 45.66
CA GLY A 568 6.99 2.33 45.40
C GLY A 568 7.12 1.99 43.91
N ALA A 569 7.34 0.71 43.61
CA ALA A 569 7.44 0.16 42.26
C ALA A 569 6.84 -1.24 42.17
N VAL A 570 6.22 -1.56 41.03
CA VAL A 570 5.63 -2.88 40.74
C VAL A 570 5.96 -3.40 39.34
N THR A 571 6.07 -4.72 39.25
CA THR A 571 6.21 -5.51 38.03
C THR A 571 4.93 -6.31 37.81
N ILE A 572 4.34 -6.23 36.62
CA ILE A 572 3.29 -7.16 36.20
C ILE A 572 3.96 -8.50 35.88
N THR A 573 3.46 -9.59 36.48
CA THR A 573 4.02 -10.94 36.31
C THR A 573 3.12 -11.86 35.50
N ASP A 574 1.83 -11.56 35.42
CA ASP A 574 0.82 -12.30 34.65
C ASP A 574 -0.25 -11.30 34.16
N PRO A 575 -0.13 -10.74 32.95
CA PRO A 575 -1.04 -9.72 32.44
C PRO A 575 -2.34 -10.33 31.89
N THR A 576 -3.45 -9.61 32.05
CA THR A 576 -4.72 -9.89 31.36
C THR A 576 -4.69 -9.29 29.94
N ALA A 577 -5.28 -9.99 28.96
CA ALA A 577 -5.39 -9.45 27.61
C ALA A 577 -6.45 -8.32 27.55
N PRO A 578 -6.41 -7.44 26.53
CA PRO A 578 -7.47 -6.46 26.31
C PRO A 578 -8.83 -7.15 26.14
N HIS A 579 -9.89 -6.53 26.67
CA HIS A 579 -11.28 -7.01 26.60
C HIS A 579 -11.58 -8.37 27.29
N GLU A 580 -10.63 -8.97 28.00
CA GLU A 580 -10.90 -10.06 28.95
C GLU A 580 -11.27 -9.50 30.34
N GLU A 581 -12.00 -10.28 31.15
CA GLU A 581 -12.30 -9.93 32.55
C GLU A 581 -11.00 -9.72 33.33
N LEU A 582 -10.82 -8.55 33.94
CA LEU A 582 -9.59 -8.17 34.61
C LEU A 582 -9.19 -9.20 35.69
N ASP A 583 -7.98 -9.76 35.56
CA ASP A 583 -7.32 -10.65 36.52
C ASP A 583 -5.80 -10.60 36.38
N THR A 584 -5.21 -9.41 36.53
CA THR A 584 -3.76 -9.22 36.33
C THR A 584 -3.01 -9.43 37.64
N GLN A 585 -1.91 -10.20 37.61
CA GLN A 585 -1.01 -10.36 38.75
C GLN A 585 0.13 -9.35 38.74
N LEU A 586 0.32 -8.68 39.88
CA LEU A 586 1.42 -7.76 40.15
C LEU A 586 2.30 -8.26 41.30
N ARG A 587 3.60 -7.94 41.22
CA ARG A 587 4.59 -8.11 42.29
C ARG A 587 5.06 -6.75 42.77
N ILE A 588 5.13 -6.57 44.09
CA ILE A 588 5.70 -5.37 44.71
C ILE A 588 7.22 -5.49 44.73
N ASP A 589 7.91 -4.63 43.97
CA ASP A 589 9.38 -4.59 43.92
C ASP A 589 9.93 -3.65 45.00
N GLU A 590 9.32 -2.49 45.19
CA GLU A 590 9.69 -1.49 46.20
C GLU A 590 8.43 -0.86 46.80
N ARG A 591 8.47 -0.48 48.09
CA ARG A 591 7.41 0.30 48.75
C ARG A 591 7.92 1.08 49.96
N SER A 592 7.27 2.20 50.26
CA SER A 592 7.39 2.93 51.52
C SER A 592 6.04 3.04 52.25
N GLU A 593 5.94 3.98 53.20
CA GLU A 593 4.67 4.45 53.75
C GLU A 593 3.83 5.08 52.61
N ASP A 594 2.49 5.02 52.73
CA ASP A 594 1.53 5.54 51.73
C ASP A 594 1.66 4.90 50.31
N PHE A 595 2.16 3.67 50.22
CA PHE A 595 2.21 2.89 48.98
C PHE A 595 0.80 2.62 48.41
N HIS A 596 0.61 2.98 47.14
CA HIS A 596 -0.63 2.75 46.40
C HIS A 596 -0.38 2.54 44.90
N VAL A 597 -1.33 1.91 44.22
CA VAL A 597 -1.36 1.79 42.75
C VAL A 597 -2.61 2.50 42.25
N ASN A 598 -2.45 3.47 41.34
CA ASN A 598 -3.57 4.08 40.64
C ASN A 598 -3.97 3.18 39.46
N VAL A 599 -5.17 2.62 39.55
CA VAL A 599 -5.76 1.69 38.57
C VAL A 599 -6.91 2.30 37.76
N GLY A 600 -7.31 3.54 38.08
CA GLY A 600 -8.34 4.27 37.31
C GLY A 600 -8.06 4.51 35.81
N PRO A 601 -6.81 4.47 35.30
CA PRO A 601 -6.55 4.55 33.86
C PRO A 601 -6.72 3.22 33.08
N THR A 602 -7.38 2.18 33.60
CA THR A 602 -7.78 1.00 32.81
C THR A 602 -9.03 1.26 31.99
N ASP A 603 -9.39 0.38 31.06
CA ASP A 603 -10.58 0.53 30.21
C ASP A 603 -11.88 0.50 31.04
N ASP A 604 -12.00 -0.46 31.95
CA ASP A 604 -13.00 -0.51 33.03
C ASP A 604 -12.59 0.32 34.27
N GLY A 605 -11.75 1.33 34.08
CA GLY A 605 -11.16 2.18 35.13
C GLY A 605 -12.15 3.02 35.95
N ASP A 606 -13.44 2.98 35.62
CA ASP A 606 -14.53 3.58 36.40
C ASP A 606 -15.25 2.58 37.32
N ARG A 607 -14.99 1.27 37.16
CA ARG A 607 -15.48 0.19 38.05
C ARG A 607 -14.64 0.10 39.30
N VAL A 608 -15.24 -0.18 40.45
CA VAL A 608 -14.53 -0.37 41.72
C VAL A 608 -13.53 -1.51 41.59
N HIS A 609 -12.24 -1.17 41.61
CA HIS A 609 -11.17 -2.17 41.61
C HIS A 609 -10.98 -2.75 43.02
N TYR A 610 -10.54 -3.99 43.10
CA TYR A 610 -10.10 -4.63 44.34
C TYR A 610 -8.94 -5.59 44.07
N SER A 611 -8.18 -5.91 45.11
CA SER A 611 -7.12 -6.89 45.04
C SER A 611 -7.47 -8.15 45.82
N TYR A 612 -6.80 -9.24 45.48
CA TYR A 612 -6.85 -10.48 46.26
C TYR A 612 -5.51 -11.21 46.19
N SER A 613 -5.26 -12.09 47.17
CA SER A 613 -4.05 -12.90 47.21
C SER A 613 -4.26 -14.22 47.95
N ASP A 614 -3.76 -15.31 47.37
CA ASP A 614 -3.77 -16.65 48.00
C ASP A 614 -2.76 -16.79 49.15
N VAL A 615 -1.78 -15.87 49.25
CA VAL A 615 -0.64 -15.96 50.19
C VAL A 615 -0.74 -15.04 51.41
N PHE A 616 -1.60 -14.02 51.37
CA PHE A 616 -1.90 -13.17 52.53
C PHE A 616 -3.33 -12.60 52.43
N PRO A 617 -4.04 -12.38 53.56
CA PRO A 617 -5.30 -11.67 53.53
C PRO A 617 -5.05 -10.22 53.07
N THR A 618 -5.74 -9.80 52.02
CA THR A 618 -5.75 -8.40 51.59
C THR A 618 -6.71 -7.64 52.52
N GLU A 619 -6.16 -6.78 53.37
CA GLU A 619 -6.90 -5.66 53.96
C GLU A 619 -6.63 -4.47 53.04
N ASP A 620 -7.18 -4.53 51.83
CA ASP A 620 -7.00 -3.54 50.78
C ASP A 620 -8.24 -2.65 50.65
N TYR A 621 -8.01 -1.42 50.20
CA TYR A 621 -9.07 -0.45 49.96
C TYR A 621 -8.70 0.45 48.78
N VAL A 622 -9.71 0.96 48.09
CA VAL A 622 -9.55 1.97 47.05
C VAL A 622 -10.06 3.32 47.57
N VAL A 623 -9.30 4.38 47.35
CA VAL A 623 -9.80 5.75 47.47
C VAL A 623 -10.12 6.25 46.06
N ILE A 624 -11.39 6.62 45.85
CA ILE A 624 -11.92 7.15 44.59
C ILE A 624 -12.15 8.65 44.81
N ASP A 625 -11.44 9.50 44.07
CA ASP A 625 -11.64 10.95 44.13
C ASP A 625 -12.59 11.44 43.03
N ALA A 626 -13.07 12.69 43.16
CA ALA A 626 -13.99 13.31 42.20
C ALA A 626 -13.42 13.53 40.77
N SER A 627 -12.17 13.13 40.50
CA SER A 627 -11.64 13.03 39.12
C SER A 627 -11.82 11.63 38.50
N GLY A 628 -12.31 10.65 39.28
CA GLY A 628 -12.39 9.25 38.89
C GLY A 628 -11.10 8.45 39.10
N ALA A 629 -10.06 9.04 39.69
CA ALA A 629 -8.82 8.34 39.97
C ALA A 629 -8.99 7.36 41.13
N GLN A 630 -8.65 6.09 40.90
CA GLN A 630 -8.80 4.99 41.87
C GLN A 630 -7.44 4.59 42.44
N LYS A 631 -7.13 5.05 43.65
CA LYS A 631 -5.88 4.74 44.35
C LYS A 631 -6.08 3.51 45.24
N MET A 632 -5.59 2.36 44.80
CA MET A 632 -5.62 1.10 45.55
C MET A 632 -4.47 1.04 46.56
N TYR A 633 -4.82 0.93 47.83
CA TYR A 633 -3.91 0.86 48.96
C TYR A 633 -3.78 -0.57 49.49
N LEU A 634 -2.54 -0.98 49.73
CA LEU A 634 -2.18 -2.32 50.22
C LEU A 634 -1.40 -2.19 51.55
N PRO A 635 -2.01 -1.72 52.65
CA PRO A 635 -1.28 -1.33 53.86
C PRO A 635 -0.39 -2.45 54.42
N ASN A 636 -0.89 -3.70 54.44
CA ASN A 636 -0.25 -4.85 55.10
C ASN A 636 0.77 -5.65 54.25
N SER A 637 0.91 -5.37 52.95
CA SER A 637 1.83 -6.09 52.06
C SER A 637 3.30 -5.69 52.24
N LYS A 638 4.22 -6.40 51.59
CA LYS A 638 5.67 -6.22 51.67
C LYS A 638 6.33 -6.32 50.29
N THR A 639 7.54 -5.82 50.18
CA THR A 639 8.41 -6.09 49.02
C THR A 639 8.57 -7.60 48.81
N GLY A 640 8.33 -8.04 47.58
CA GLY A 640 8.33 -9.45 47.16
C GLY A 640 6.94 -10.10 47.15
N ASP A 641 5.93 -9.50 47.78
CA ASP A 641 4.57 -10.04 47.78
C ASP A 641 3.91 -9.89 46.39
N THR A 642 3.04 -10.84 46.05
CA THR A 642 2.23 -10.84 44.83
C THR A 642 0.74 -10.77 45.15
N PHE A 643 0.00 -10.00 44.35
CA PHE A 643 -1.44 -9.85 44.44
C PHE A 643 -2.03 -9.82 43.02
N ARG A 644 -3.32 -10.16 42.90
CA ARG A 644 -4.09 -10.01 41.67
C ARG A 644 -5.07 -8.86 41.81
N VAL A 645 -5.42 -8.22 40.70
CA VAL A 645 -6.38 -7.11 40.63
C VAL A 645 -7.55 -7.52 39.75
N LYS A 646 -8.76 -7.24 40.22
CA LYS A 646 -10.04 -7.33 39.49
C LYS A 646 -10.83 -6.03 39.66
N HIS A 647 -11.99 -5.95 39.01
CA HIS A 647 -13.01 -4.97 39.31
C HIS A 647 -14.36 -5.64 39.61
N LEU A 648 -15.29 -4.88 40.19
CA LEU A 648 -16.71 -5.24 40.30
C LEU A 648 -17.48 -4.80 39.05
N GLU A 649 -18.71 -5.30 38.86
CA GLU A 649 -19.69 -4.69 37.94
C GLU A 649 -20.42 -3.49 38.57
N THR A 650 -19.71 -2.77 39.44
CA THR A 650 -20.19 -1.61 40.20
C THR A 650 -19.21 -0.48 40.01
N ARG A 651 -19.71 0.70 39.67
CA ARG A 651 -18.98 1.96 39.66
C ARG A 651 -19.44 2.81 40.84
N VAL A 652 -18.51 3.53 41.43
CA VAL A 652 -18.77 4.47 42.52
C VAL A 652 -18.19 5.82 42.11
N VAL A 653 -18.99 6.88 42.25
CA VAL A 653 -18.62 8.24 41.87
C VAL A 653 -18.81 9.15 43.08
N ALA A 654 -17.71 9.71 43.59
CA ALA A 654 -17.78 10.86 44.49
C ALA A 654 -18.05 12.12 43.66
N GLU A 655 -19.20 12.78 43.80
CA GLU A 655 -19.46 14.00 42.99
C GLU A 655 -18.56 15.18 43.42
N GLN A 656 -18.13 15.16 44.69
CA GLN A 656 -17.23 16.11 45.34
C GLN A 656 -16.35 15.32 46.32
N GLY A 657 -15.15 15.82 46.62
CA GLY A 657 -14.24 15.19 47.59
C GLY A 657 -13.67 13.85 47.14
N ASP A 658 -13.65 12.89 48.05
CA ASP A 658 -13.22 11.50 47.84
C ASP A 658 -13.98 10.52 48.74
N VAL A 659 -14.05 9.26 48.32
CA VAL A 659 -14.69 8.16 49.07
C VAL A 659 -13.73 6.98 49.20
N ARG A 660 -13.70 6.34 50.36
CA ARG A 660 -12.98 5.09 50.57
C ARG A 660 -13.94 3.90 50.45
N ILE A 661 -13.50 2.91 49.66
CA ILE A 661 -14.23 1.68 49.34
C ILE A 661 -13.36 0.46 49.69
N ASP A 662 -13.88 -0.43 50.53
CA ASP A 662 -13.31 -1.74 50.84
C ASP A 662 -14.29 -2.82 50.34
N VAL A 663 -13.84 -3.75 49.49
CA VAL A 663 -14.71 -4.81 48.95
C VAL A 663 -14.74 -6.00 49.91
N VAL A 664 -15.89 -6.25 50.54
CA VAL A 664 -16.07 -7.28 51.57
C VAL A 664 -16.40 -8.64 50.94
N GLU A 665 -17.35 -8.67 49.99
CA GLU A 665 -17.69 -9.86 49.21
C GLU A 665 -17.94 -9.47 47.74
N PRO A 666 -17.10 -9.92 46.77
CA PRO A 666 -17.33 -9.68 45.35
C PRO A 666 -18.32 -10.68 44.74
N GLY A 667 -18.97 -10.32 43.63
CA GLY A 667 -19.81 -11.22 42.84
C GLY A 667 -21.14 -10.59 42.39
N GLU A 668 -22.16 -11.42 42.16
CA GLU A 668 -23.49 -10.99 41.68
C GLU A 668 -24.30 -10.13 42.68
N ASN A 669 -23.94 -10.15 43.96
CA ASN A 669 -24.58 -9.35 45.01
C ASN A 669 -23.47 -8.77 45.91
N PRO A 670 -22.71 -7.77 45.42
CA PRO A 670 -21.50 -7.33 46.10
C PRO A 670 -21.82 -6.71 47.46
N GLU A 671 -21.01 -7.05 48.46
CA GLU A 671 -20.95 -6.36 49.75
C GLU A 671 -19.73 -5.41 49.76
N ILE A 672 -19.99 -4.13 49.99
CA ILE A 672 -19.03 -3.04 49.88
C ILE A 672 -19.07 -2.23 51.18
N ASP A 673 -17.95 -2.10 51.88
CA ASP A 673 -17.84 -1.18 53.03
C ASP A 673 -17.39 0.19 52.51
N VAL A 674 -18.15 1.21 52.88
CA VAL A 674 -17.98 2.60 52.43
C VAL A 674 -17.64 3.44 53.64
N SER A 675 -16.63 4.29 53.49
CA SER A 675 -16.19 5.18 54.55
C SER A 675 -15.61 6.49 54.02
N PRO A 676 -15.51 7.52 54.88
CA PRO A 676 -14.96 8.80 54.48
C PRO A 676 -13.53 8.69 53.97
N GLY A 677 -13.25 9.34 52.84
CA GLY A 677 -11.90 9.42 52.29
C GLY A 677 -11.01 10.42 53.04
N PRO A 678 -9.78 10.66 52.56
CA PRO A 678 -8.89 11.68 53.11
C PRO A 678 -9.45 13.12 53.14
N GLY A 679 -10.49 13.42 52.36
CA GLY A 679 -11.10 14.75 52.21
C GLY A 679 -11.96 15.21 53.39
N GLY A 680 -12.66 14.31 54.07
CA GLY A 680 -13.64 14.62 55.10
C GLY A 680 -14.86 13.69 55.00
N ASP A 681 -15.92 13.99 55.78
CA ASP A 681 -17.19 13.25 55.80
C ASP A 681 -18.38 14.08 55.28
N GLY A 682 -19.37 13.41 54.71
CA GLY A 682 -20.60 13.98 54.16
C GLY A 682 -20.53 14.37 52.69
N ASP A 683 -19.60 13.78 51.93
CA ASP A 683 -19.51 13.98 50.47
C ASP A 683 -20.51 13.05 49.74
N PRO A 684 -21.23 13.56 48.72
CA PRO A 684 -22.27 12.79 48.02
C PRO A 684 -21.66 11.72 47.10
N VAL A 685 -22.23 10.51 47.18
CA VAL A 685 -21.75 9.32 46.47
C VAL A 685 -22.88 8.72 45.62
N THR A 686 -22.59 8.51 44.34
CA THR A 686 -23.47 7.82 43.40
C THR A 686 -22.90 6.42 43.09
N VAL A 687 -23.75 5.40 43.15
CA VAL A 687 -23.40 4.01 42.86
C VAL A 687 -24.13 3.54 41.61
N GLU A 688 -23.40 3.12 40.59
CA GLU A 688 -23.92 2.62 39.31
C GLU A 688 -23.64 1.11 39.22
N TYR A 689 -24.68 0.29 39.23
CA TYR A 689 -24.58 -1.17 39.16
C TYR A 689 -24.95 -1.69 37.77
N TYR A 690 -24.01 -2.34 37.10
CA TYR A 690 -24.11 -2.69 35.67
C TYR A 690 -24.64 -4.10 35.41
N ASN A 691 -24.38 -5.06 36.30
CA ASN A 691 -24.87 -6.44 36.21
C ASN A 691 -26.39 -6.53 36.53
N THR A 692 -27.19 -6.02 35.60
CA THR A 692 -28.62 -5.76 35.77
C THR A 692 -29.45 -6.29 34.59
N GLU A 693 -30.71 -6.62 34.86
CA GLU A 693 -31.71 -6.91 33.83
C GLU A 693 -32.63 -5.70 33.63
N SER A 694 -32.76 -5.20 32.40
CA SER A 694 -33.57 -4.00 32.14
C SER A 694 -35.05 -4.21 32.48
N GLY A 695 -35.61 -3.30 33.28
CA GLY A 695 -36.98 -3.36 33.79
C GLY A 695 -37.14 -4.14 35.10
N VAL A 696 -36.04 -4.56 35.72
CA VAL A 696 -36.01 -5.20 37.05
C VAL A 696 -35.59 -4.17 38.11
N GLU A 697 -36.23 -4.22 39.28
CA GLU A 697 -35.93 -3.37 40.42
C GLU A 697 -34.75 -3.94 41.22
N TYR A 698 -33.82 -3.06 41.62
CA TYR A 698 -32.65 -3.36 42.45
C TYR A 698 -32.65 -2.43 43.67
N LEU A 699 -32.11 -2.92 44.79
CA LEU A 699 -32.13 -2.25 46.09
C LEU A 699 -30.71 -2.10 46.63
N LEU A 700 -30.33 -0.89 47.01
CA LEU A 700 -29.14 -0.62 47.82
C LEU A 700 -29.52 -0.78 49.30
N ASN A 701 -28.99 -1.80 49.97
CA ASN A 701 -29.29 -2.08 51.38
C ASN A 701 -28.12 -1.70 52.27
N SER A 702 -28.37 -0.91 53.31
CA SER A 702 -27.43 -0.69 54.39
C SER A 702 -27.54 -1.84 55.39
N LEU A 703 -26.47 -2.63 55.52
CA LEU A 703 -26.38 -3.70 56.51
C LEU A 703 -26.22 -3.10 57.93
N LYS A 704 -25.45 -2.01 58.07
CA LYS A 704 -25.17 -1.33 59.36
C LYS A 704 -26.42 -0.65 59.94
N ARG A 705 -27.22 0.01 59.10
CA ARG A 705 -28.49 0.67 59.49
C ARG A 705 -29.70 -0.29 59.39
N SER A 706 -29.57 -1.41 58.68
CA SER A 706 -30.64 -2.39 58.41
C SER A 706 -31.87 -1.75 57.71
N ILE A 707 -31.61 -0.95 56.68
CA ILE A 707 -32.62 -0.26 55.86
C ILE A 707 -32.29 -0.40 54.37
N VAL A 708 -33.31 -0.29 53.52
CA VAL A 708 -33.10 0.10 52.11
C VAL A 708 -32.69 1.58 52.14
N VAL A 709 -31.54 1.87 51.52
CA VAL A 709 -31.01 3.23 51.34
C VAL A 709 -31.73 3.86 50.15
N ASP A 710 -31.67 3.19 49.01
CA ASP A 710 -32.24 3.62 47.75
C ASP A 710 -32.64 2.42 46.87
N SER A 711 -33.40 2.67 45.80
CA SER A 711 -33.98 1.65 44.93
C SER A 711 -34.22 2.20 43.51
N ASP A 712 -33.79 1.46 42.49
CA ASP A 712 -33.96 1.85 41.08
C ASP A 712 -34.40 0.68 40.19
N VAL A 713 -35.12 1.00 39.11
CA VAL A 713 -35.56 0.05 38.09
C VAL A 713 -34.60 0.13 36.92
N ALA A 714 -33.62 -0.79 36.91
CA ALA A 714 -32.49 -0.78 36.00
C ALA A 714 -32.93 -0.57 34.54
N GLN A 715 -32.24 0.31 33.83
CA GLN A 715 -32.21 0.34 32.36
C GLN A 715 -30.81 0.01 31.84
N SER A 716 -29.98 -0.58 32.70
CA SER A 716 -28.54 -0.86 32.54
C SER A 716 -27.72 0.43 32.44
N PRO A 717 -27.16 0.95 33.55
CA PRO A 717 -27.12 0.40 34.92
C PRO A 717 -28.43 0.59 35.73
N ALA A 718 -28.41 0.17 37.00
CA ALA A 718 -29.23 0.72 38.09
C ALA A 718 -28.42 1.76 38.87
N ILE A 719 -29.04 2.85 39.30
CA ILE A 719 -28.35 4.01 39.92
C ILE A 719 -28.89 4.25 41.33
N PHE A 720 -27.99 4.49 42.29
CA PHE A 720 -28.33 4.77 43.69
C PHE A 720 -27.57 6.01 44.22
N GLU A 721 -28.18 6.78 45.13
CA GLU A 721 -27.59 7.96 45.77
C GLU A 721 -27.53 7.84 47.31
N ASP A 722 -26.38 8.14 47.93
CA ASP A 722 -26.22 8.36 49.38
C ASP A 722 -25.02 9.30 49.67
N ASP A 723 -24.43 9.27 50.86
CA ASP A 723 -23.16 9.93 51.19
C ASP A 723 -22.05 8.93 51.60
N ASP A 724 -20.82 9.41 51.76
CA ASP A 724 -19.63 8.64 52.15
C ASP A 724 -19.56 8.25 53.64
N SER A 725 -20.61 8.51 54.44
CA SER A 725 -20.65 8.14 55.86
C SER A 725 -20.43 6.64 56.06
N GLU A 726 -19.67 6.26 57.09
CA GLU A 726 -19.34 4.86 57.36
C GLU A 726 -20.58 3.93 57.33
N ASP A 727 -20.68 3.07 56.32
CA ASP A 727 -21.78 2.11 56.14
C ASP A 727 -21.33 0.92 55.29
N THR A 728 -22.02 -0.22 55.41
CA THR A 728 -21.77 -1.41 54.60
C THR A 728 -22.98 -1.64 53.70
N TRP A 729 -22.77 -1.54 52.39
CA TRP A 729 -23.82 -1.65 51.38
C TRP A 729 -23.85 -3.02 50.73
N GLN A 730 -25.05 -3.54 50.50
CA GLN A 730 -25.30 -4.75 49.71
C GLN A 730 -26.33 -4.44 48.61
N ILE A 731 -25.95 -4.69 47.37
CA ILE A 731 -26.83 -4.53 46.21
C ILE A 731 -27.58 -5.85 45.98
N LEU A 732 -28.91 -5.80 45.99
CA LEU A 732 -29.77 -6.96 45.79
C LEU A 732 -30.80 -6.70 44.69
N ARG A 733 -31.01 -7.68 43.82
CA ARG A 733 -32.18 -7.72 42.94
C ARG A 733 -33.45 -7.87 43.77
N ASP A 734 -34.45 -7.01 43.59
CA ASP A 734 -35.77 -7.28 44.17
C ASP A 734 -36.42 -8.45 43.43
N SER A 735 -36.49 -9.60 44.10
CA SER A 735 -37.22 -10.76 43.61
C SER A 735 -38.72 -10.56 43.83
N GLY A 736 -39.31 -9.61 43.12
CA GLY A 736 -40.74 -9.30 43.11
C GLY A 736 -41.56 -10.53 42.72
N MET A 737 -41.93 -11.34 43.71
CA MET A 737 -42.67 -12.58 43.47
C MET A 737 -44.06 -12.24 42.94
N SER A 738 -44.39 -12.74 41.75
CA SER A 738 -45.69 -12.50 41.08
C SER A 738 -46.84 -13.25 41.77
N SER A 739 -47.14 -12.85 43.00
CA SER A 739 -48.25 -13.36 43.80
C SER A 739 -49.57 -12.77 43.32
N GLY A 740 -50.09 -13.31 42.21
CA GLY A 740 -51.48 -13.12 41.80
C GLY A 740 -52.42 -13.76 42.82
N GLY A 741 -52.87 -12.97 43.80
CA GLY A 741 -53.75 -13.43 44.88
C GLY A 741 -54.36 -12.28 45.68
N GLU A 742 -55.44 -11.69 45.18
CA GLU A 742 -56.24 -10.70 45.90
C GLU A 742 -56.96 -11.37 47.09
N ASP A 743 -56.63 -10.95 48.33
CA ASP A 743 -57.52 -10.18 49.24
C ASP A 743 -57.21 -10.43 50.73
N SER A 744 -56.71 -9.41 51.43
CA SER A 744 -57.08 -9.03 52.82
C SER A 744 -56.12 -7.93 53.33
N GLY A 745 -56.63 -6.74 53.63
CA GLY A 745 -55.77 -5.60 54.00
C GLY A 745 -55.27 -5.62 55.46
N GLY A 746 -54.07 -5.08 55.69
CA GLY A 746 -53.59 -4.74 57.03
C GLY A 746 -52.07 -4.57 57.22
N ALA A 747 -51.63 -3.31 57.30
CA ALA A 747 -50.46 -2.80 58.05
C ALA A 747 -49.03 -3.37 57.79
N ILE A 748 -48.19 -2.48 57.22
CA ILE A 748 -46.82 -2.10 57.65
C ILE A 748 -45.89 -3.20 58.21
N GLY A 749 -44.89 -3.57 57.40
CA GLY A 749 -43.47 -3.69 57.82
C GLY A 749 -43.03 -4.89 58.67
N GLN A 750 -42.22 -5.77 58.07
CA GLN A 750 -41.11 -6.47 58.75
C GLN A 750 -40.19 -7.20 57.75
N PHE A 751 -38.88 -6.96 57.87
CA PHE A 751 -37.83 -7.84 57.33
C PHE A 751 -38.03 -9.27 57.85
N ARG A 752 -37.63 -10.28 57.07
CA ARG A 752 -37.57 -11.66 57.57
C ARG A 752 -36.36 -12.43 57.08
N GLU A 753 -35.60 -12.91 58.06
CA GLU A 753 -34.41 -13.74 57.93
C GLU A 753 -34.62 -14.93 56.98
N ARG A 754 -33.64 -15.17 56.11
CA ARG A 754 -33.60 -16.38 55.27
C ARG A 754 -32.86 -17.49 56.02
N ALA A 755 -33.60 -18.44 56.60
CA ALA A 755 -33.03 -19.65 57.19
C ALA A 755 -33.82 -20.91 56.79
N GLY A 756 -33.13 -21.87 56.18
CA GLY A 756 -33.48 -23.30 56.30
C GLY A 756 -34.52 -23.91 55.34
N THR A 757 -33.99 -24.55 54.29
CA THR A 757 -34.35 -25.93 53.87
C THR A 757 -35.79 -26.33 53.46
N ALA A 758 -35.93 -26.59 52.15
CA ALA A 758 -36.26 -27.90 51.55
C ALA A 758 -37.72 -28.39 51.31
N VAL A 759 -37.84 -29.10 50.17
CA VAL A 759 -38.88 -30.07 49.73
C VAL A 759 -40.22 -29.52 49.20
N GLY A 760 -40.61 -29.93 47.98
CA GLY A 760 -42.04 -30.09 47.64
C GLY A 760 -42.51 -29.78 46.21
N SER A 761 -42.07 -30.53 45.19
CA SER A 761 -42.63 -30.45 43.84
C SER A 761 -44.06 -31.04 43.75
N VAL A 762 -45.02 -30.32 43.17
CA VAL A 762 -46.26 -30.90 42.59
C VAL A 762 -46.61 -30.21 41.27
N SER A 763 -47.01 -31.00 40.28
CA SER A 763 -47.22 -30.66 38.88
C SER A 763 -48.62 -30.10 38.55
N ALA A 764 -48.70 -29.36 37.44
CA ALA A 764 -49.92 -28.76 36.87
C ALA A 764 -50.97 -29.76 36.36
N PRO A 765 -52.19 -29.27 36.07
CA PRO A 765 -52.90 -29.65 34.87
C PRO A 765 -53.26 -28.45 33.96
N SER A 766 -53.36 -28.74 32.66
CA SER A 766 -53.53 -27.82 31.54
C SER A 766 -54.97 -27.36 31.27
N GLY A 767 -55.15 -26.19 30.63
CA GLY A 767 -56.14 -26.07 29.54
C GLY A 767 -56.77 -24.68 29.27
N ILE A 768 -56.64 -24.22 28.01
CA ILE A 768 -57.51 -23.25 27.29
C ILE A 768 -57.42 -21.79 27.84
N GLY A 769 -56.81 -20.82 27.18
CA GLY A 769 -56.98 -20.43 25.78
C GLY A 769 -57.86 -19.17 25.68
N GLY A 770 -57.28 -18.02 25.30
CA GLY A 770 -58.00 -16.75 25.12
C GLY A 770 -57.14 -15.54 25.50
N GLY A 771 -56.82 -14.68 24.54
CA GLY A 771 -56.00 -13.48 24.77
C GLY A 771 -56.80 -12.26 25.24
N GLN A 772 -56.09 -11.12 25.28
CA GLN A 772 -56.53 -9.78 25.72
C GLN A 772 -56.64 -9.60 27.24
N LEU A 773 -55.71 -8.81 27.80
CA LEU A 773 -55.91 -7.68 28.75
C LEU A 773 -54.70 -7.49 29.68
N LEU A 774 -53.73 -6.64 29.28
CA LEU A 774 -52.83 -5.91 30.18
C LEU A 774 -52.36 -4.63 29.48
N LEU A 775 -52.85 -3.46 29.92
CA LEU A 775 -52.37 -2.15 29.42
C LEU A 775 -52.73 -1.00 30.40
N LEU A 776 -52.36 -1.17 31.66
CA LEU A 776 -52.45 -0.15 32.73
C LEU A 776 -51.20 -0.24 33.61
N GLY A 777 -50.12 0.42 33.21
CA GLY A 777 -48.84 0.35 33.93
C GLY A 777 -47.71 1.28 33.47
N LEU A 778 -47.93 2.17 32.49
CA LEU A 778 -46.89 3.10 31.99
C LEU A 778 -47.50 4.47 31.68
N LEU A 779 -47.43 5.40 32.64
CA LEU A 779 -47.68 6.84 32.40
C LEU A 779 -47.08 7.71 33.53
N GLY A 780 -45.78 7.56 33.76
CA GLY A 780 -44.99 8.41 34.65
C GLY A 780 -43.51 8.38 34.25
N LEU A 781 -42.87 9.56 34.30
CA LEU A 781 -41.50 9.91 33.90
C LEU A 781 -41.31 10.37 32.44
N GLY A 782 -40.51 11.43 32.28
CA GLY A 782 -40.37 12.19 31.04
C GLY A 782 -39.88 13.63 31.19
N GLY A 783 -38.76 13.84 31.89
CA GLY A 783 -37.84 14.96 31.65
C GLY A 783 -37.99 16.26 32.48
N VAL A 784 -36.97 16.55 33.30
CA VAL A 784 -36.49 17.92 33.58
C VAL A 784 -34.96 17.92 33.57
N VAL A 785 -34.36 18.76 32.72
CA VAL A 785 -32.92 19.07 32.71
C VAL A 785 -32.61 20.17 33.73
N ALA A 786 -31.48 20.06 34.42
CA ALA A 786 -31.07 20.93 35.52
C ALA A 786 -30.74 22.38 35.11
N PHE A 787 -30.96 23.33 36.02
CA PHE A 787 -30.08 24.51 36.20
C PHE A 787 -30.23 25.13 37.61
N ARG A 788 -29.08 25.40 38.24
CA ARG A 788 -28.91 25.88 39.64
C ARG A 788 -29.58 27.24 39.93
N ARG A 789 -29.92 27.48 41.21
CA ARG A 789 -29.90 28.84 41.80
C ARG A 789 -29.57 28.86 43.30
N PHE A 790 -28.54 29.64 43.66
CA PHE A 790 -28.22 30.06 45.03
C PHE A 790 -29.34 30.90 45.67
N GLU A 791 -29.61 30.69 46.95
CA GLU A 791 -30.26 31.66 47.85
C GLU A 791 -29.33 32.03 49.03
N PRO A 792 -29.27 33.32 49.42
CA PRO A 792 -28.79 33.73 50.73
C PRO A 792 -29.96 34.09 51.67
N PHE A 793 -29.78 33.75 52.95
CA PHE A 793 -30.70 33.95 54.08
C PHE A 793 -31.42 35.31 54.18
N GLY A 794 -32.66 35.30 54.68
CA GLY A 794 -33.06 36.28 55.71
C GLY A 794 -34.52 36.76 55.83
N GLY A 795 -35.30 36.08 56.69
CA GLY A 795 -35.95 36.79 57.81
C GLY A 795 -37.46 37.11 57.79
N ARG A 796 -38.10 36.76 58.92
CA ARG A 796 -39.37 37.25 59.52
C ARG A 796 -40.70 36.93 58.81
N GLY A 797 -41.60 36.27 59.55
CA GLY A 797 -43.04 36.18 59.22
C GLY A 797 -43.89 37.19 60.01
N VAL A 798 -45.23 36.99 60.00
CA VAL A 798 -46.24 37.22 61.07
C VAL A 798 -47.68 37.10 60.50
N ASP A 799 -48.40 36.08 60.99
CA ASP A 799 -49.84 35.92 61.35
C ASP A 799 -51.07 36.49 60.58
N VAL A 800 -52.21 35.81 60.86
CA VAL A 800 -53.65 36.19 60.76
C VAL A 800 -54.31 36.15 59.35
N GLY A 801 -55.53 35.62 59.12
CA GLY A 801 -56.49 34.87 59.96
C GLY A 801 -57.96 34.90 59.43
N GLU A 802 -58.81 33.98 59.92
CA GLU A 802 -60.31 33.95 59.85
C GLU A 802 -61.06 33.84 58.48
N ARG A 803 -62.41 33.69 58.43
CA ARG A 803 -63.31 32.53 58.80
C ARG A 803 -64.79 32.83 58.39
N VAL A 804 -65.63 31.78 58.18
CA VAL A 804 -67.14 31.76 58.29
C VAL A 804 -67.92 32.53 57.18
N ALA A 805 -69.16 32.23 56.70
CA ALA A 805 -70.30 31.30 57.00
C ALA A 805 -71.00 30.81 55.67
N GLN A 806 -71.66 29.64 55.56
CA GLN A 806 -73.10 29.30 55.79
C GLN A 806 -74.13 30.15 54.97
N GLN A 807 -75.28 29.66 54.44
CA GLN A 807 -76.00 28.36 54.52
C GLN A 807 -77.13 28.21 53.45
N THR A 808 -77.65 26.96 53.28
CA THR A 808 -78.95 26.54 52.64
C THR A 808 -78.97 26.43 51.09
N GLY A 809 -79.68 25.48 50.43
CA GLY A 809 -80.30 24.21 50.90
C GLY A 809 -81.48 23.66 50.04
N SER A 810 -81.45 22.36 49.68
CA SER A 810 -82.47 21.54 48.95
C SER A 810 -82.85 21.93 47.49
N GLY A 811 -82.97 21.02 46.51
CA GLY A 811 -82.64 19.58 46.50
C GLY A 811 -83.06 18.87 45.20
N ALA A 812 -82.08 18.43 44.40
CA ALA A 812 -82.15 17.42 43.33
C ALA A 812 -80.70 17.13 42.88
N LEU A 813 -80.39 15.93 42.34
CA LEU A 813 -79.04 15.41 42.04
C LEU A 813 -78.23 14.92 43.27
N SER A 814 -78.43 13.65 43.65
CA SER A 814 -77.51 12.89 44.52
C SER A 814 -76.79 11.82 43.68
N GLY A 815 -75.52 12.07 43.34
CA GLY A 815 -74.70 11.19 42.49
C GLY A 815 -73.51 11.87 41.81
N LEU A 816 -73.48 13.21 41.77
CA LEU A 816 -72.44 14.02 41.11
C LEU A 816 -71.66 14.94 42.07
N GLN A 817 -71.67 14.66 43.38
CA GLN A 817 -70.96 15.45 44.41
C GLN A 817 -69.91 14.66 45.22
N GLY A 818 -69.49 13.49 44.73
CA GLY A 818 -68.20 12.91 45.14
C GLY A 818 -67.00 13.55 44.43
N LEU A 819 -67.19 14.03 43.18
CA LEU A 819 -66.10 14.38 42.27
C LEU A 819 -65.76 15.88 42.20
N LEU A 820 -66.57 16.75 42.81
CA LEU A 820 -66.29 18.20 42.90
C LEU A 820 -65.55 18.61 44.19
N GLY A 821 -65.25 17.66 45.07
CA GLY A 821 -64.39 17.90 46.24
C GLY A 821 -62.89 18.03 45.92
N TYR A 822 -62.43 17.40 44.84
CA TYR A 822 -61.00 17.37 44.49
C TYR A 822 -60.56 18.51 43.56
N MET A 823 -61.48 19.04 42.73
CA MET A 823 -61.21 20.18 41.83
C MET A 823 -60.97 21.51 42.57
N GLY A 824 -61.17 21.56 43.89
CA GLY A 824 -60.94 22.76 44.71
C GLY A 824 -59.48 23.03 45.10
N ARG A 825 -58.53 22.11 44.86
CA ARG A 825 -57.11 22.27 45.27
C ARG A 825 -56.11 22.52 44.15
N VAL A 826 -56.51 22.53 42.88
CA VAL A 826 -55.61 22.77 41.73
C VAL A 826 -55.57 24.25 41.30
N VAL A 827 -56.42 25.11 41.87
CA VAL A 827 -56.53 26.53 41.48
C VAL A 827 -55.49 27.46 42.15
N SER A 828 -54.69 26.97 43.12
CA SER A 828 -53.71 27.81 43.85
C SER A 828 -52.24 27.65 43.43
N LEU A 829 -51.93 27.02 42.28
CA LEU A 829 -50.57 26.97 41.73
C LEU A 829 -50.42 27.62 40.34
N VAL A 830 -51.33 28.52 39.96
CA VAL A 830 -51.36 29.18 38.62
C VAL A 830 -51.12 30.70 38.72
N THR A 831 -50.54 31.21 39.81
CA THR A 831 -50.20 32.64 39.96
C THR A 831 -48.85 32.91 40.64
N SER A 832 -47.75 32.37 40.10
CA SER A 832 -46.41 32.96 40.37
C SER A 832 -45.29 32.67 39.35
N ASN A 833 -45.54 32.10 38.16
CA ASN A 833 -44.61 32.33 37.04
C ASN A 833 -45.20 32.26 35.62
N ARG A 834 -44.61 33.00 34.69
CA ARG A 834 -45.33 33.60 33.54
C ARG A 834 -45.10 32.94 32.18
N ARG A 835 -44.66 31.67 32.14
CA ARG A 835 -44.21 31.00 30.89
C ARG A 835 -44.66 29.53 30.68
N ALA A 836 -45.54 28.96 31.50
CA ALA A 836 -45.92 27.54 31.42
C ALA A 836 -47.45 27.31 31.39
N SER A 837 -48.12 27.61 30.27
CA SER A 837 -49.57 27.37 30.13
C SER A 837 -50.07 26.99 28.71
N THR A 838 -49.18 26.73 27.76
CA THR A 838 -49.54 26.43 26.36
C THR A 838 -49.73 24.95 26.03
N ALA A 839 -49.18 24.02 26.82
CA ALA A 839 -49.27 22.57 26.56
C ALA A 839 -50.57 21.92 27.09
N THR A 840 -51.04 22.34 28.27
CA THR A 840 -52.11 21.62 29.01
C THR A 840 -53.49 21.71 28.33
N GLY A 841 -53.76 22.76 27.55
CA GLY A 841 -55.06 22.98 26.92
C GLY A 841 -55.37 22.07 25.73
N VAL A 842 -54.33 21.57 25.03
CA VAL A 842 -54.50 20.71 23.85
C VAL A 842 -54.68 19.24 24.24
N ILE A 843 -54.02 18.82 25.33
CA ILE A 843 -54.15 17.44 25.86
C ILE A 843 -55.57 17.20 26.39
N ALA A 844 -56.18 18.19 27.05
CA ALA A 844 -57.53 18.09 27.60
C ALA A 844 -58.63 17.85 26.54
N SER A 845 -58.49 18.38 25.32
CA SER A 845 -59.46 18.17 24.24
C SER A 845 -59.27 16.83 23.51
N ILE A 846 -58.03 16.34 23.40
CA ILE A 846 -57.72 15.02 22.81
C ILE A 846 -58.22 13.89 23.73
N VAL A 847 -58.02 14.02 25.05
CA VAL A 847 -58.55 13.07 26.05
C VAL A 847 -60.09 13.05 26.04
N ALA A 848 -60.76 14.20 25.92
CA ALA A 848 -62.22 14.27 25.86
C ALA A 848 -62.84 13.53 24.65
N ALA A 849 -62.10 13.42 23.53
CA ALA A 849 -62.55 12.67 22.36
C ALA A 849 -62.44 11.15 22.55
N ARG A 850 -61.35 10.66 23.16
CA ARG A 850 -61.10 9.21 23.33
C ARG A 850 -61.95 8.55 24.44
N VAL A 851 -62.46 9.34 25.39
CA VAL A 851 -63.32 8.86 26.50
C VAL A 851 -64.82 8.84 26.12
N GLY A 852 -65.17 9.08 24.84
CA GLY A 852 -66.50 8.79 24.30
C GLY A 852 -67.60 9.80 24.62
N LEU A 853 -67.26 11.04 24.97
CA LEU A 853 -68.24 12.10 25.28
C LEU A 853 -69.04 12.60 24.06
N PHE A 854 -68.59 12.32 22.84
CA PHE A 854 -69.35 12.50 21.60
C PHE A 854 -69.04 11.35 20.61
N GLN A 855 -70.06 10.80 19.95
CA GLN A 855 -69.87 9.90 18.81
C GLN A 855 -69.66 10.71 17.53
N LEU A 856 -68.57 10.42 16.81
CA LEU A 856 -68.26 11.01 15.49
C LEU A 856 -68.09 9.89 14.45
N PRO A 857 -68.51 10.08 13.18
CA PRO A 857 -68.27 9.10 12.12
C PRO A 857 -66.79 8.88 11.84
N GLU A 858 -66.45 7.67 11.39
CA GLU A 858 -65.09 7.31 10.98
C GLU A 858 -64.57 8.24 9.87
N GLY A 859 -63.31 8.65 10.00
CA GLY A 859 -62.65 9.64 9.12
C GLY A 859 -62.66 11.10 9.63
N VAL A 860 -63.51 11.47 10.58
CA VAL A 860 -63.60 12.88 11.06
C VAL A 860 -62.49 13.25 12.06
N GLY A 861 -61.97 12.29 12.83
CA GLY A 861 -60.96 12.55 13.87
C GLY A 861 -59.66 13.16 13.34
N ILE A 862 -59.15 12.66 12.21
CA ILE A 862 -57.93 13.17 11.56
C ILE A 862 -58.13 14.62 11.09
N LEU A 863 -59.29 14.93 10.52
CA LEU A 863 -59.64 16.30 10.10
C LEU A 863 -59.65 17.28 11.28
N ILE A 864 -60.06 16.85 12.47
CA ILE A 864 -60.05 17.69 13.68
C ILE A 864 -58.63 17.94 14.18
N VAL A 865 -57.73 16.95 14.16
CA VAL A 865 -56.32 17.14 14.55
C VAL A 865 -55.60 18.04 13.54
N VAL A 866 -55.66 17.71 12.26
CA VAL A 866 -54.96 18.42 11.18
C VAL A 866 -55.47 19.86 11.00
N SER A 867 -56.75 20.13 11.24
CA SER A 867 -57.32 21.50 11.10
C SER A 867 -57.35 22.28 12.43
N GLY A 868 -57.63 21.61 13.54
CA GLY A 868 -57.89 22.24 14.83
C GLY A 868 -56.64 22.71 15.55
N VAL A 869 -55.55 21.92 15.52
CA VAL A 869 -54.29 22.28 16.19
C VAL A 869 -53.67 23.55 15.58
N PRO A 870 -53.56 23.72 14.25
CA PRO A 870 -53.07 24.97 13.66
C PRO A 870 -53.97 26.17 13.99
N ILE A 871 -55.30 26.03 13.90
CA ILE A 871 -56.23 27.16 14.13
C ILE A 871 -56.22 27.60 15.60
N ALA A 872 -56.22 26.67 16.55
CA ALA A 872 -56.14 26.99 17.98
C ALA A 872 -54.80 27.66 18.33
N SER A 873 -53.69 27.10 17.83
CA SER A 873 -52.34 27.64 18.02
C SER A 873 -52.20 29.06 17.45
N TYR A 874 -52.71 29.30 16.23
CA TYR A 874 -52.73 30.62 15.59
C TYR A 874 -53.56 31.66 16.37
N LEU A 875 -54.72 31.26 16.90
CA LEU A 875 -55.59 32.15 17.70
C LEU A 875 -54.97 32.53 19.06
N VAL A 876 -54.18 31.64 19.67
CA VAL A 876 -53.42 31.94 20.90
C VAL A 876 -52.31 32.94 20.59
N LEU A 877 -51.51 32.71 19.55
CA LEU A 877 -50.41 33.61 19.17
C LEU A 877 -50.88 35.00 18.73
N ARG A 878 -52.09 35.16 18.21
CA ARG A 878 -52.65 36.48 17.89
C ARG A 878 -53.03 37.30 19.13
N ARG A 879 -52.98 36.72 20.33
CA ARG A 879 -53.39 37.35 21.60
C ARG A 879 -52.22 37.68 22.54
N SER A 880 -51.08 37.03 22.34
CA SER A 880 -49.79 37.36 22.97
C SER A 880 -48.89 37.98 21.92
N ASP A 881 -48.48 39.24 22.08
CA ASP A 881 -47.75 40.02 21.06
C ASP A 881 -46.25 39.63 20.94
N ALA A 882 -45.99 38.32 20.95
CA ALA A 882 -44.68 37.69 20.88
C ALA A 882 -44.83 36.26 20.34
N VAL A 883 -44.17 35.97 19.21
CA VAL A 883 -43.52 34.71 18.79
C VAL A 883 -43.24 34.78 17.28
N SER A 884 -42.06 34.32 16.86
CA SER A 884 -41.69 34.20 15.45
C SER A 884 -42.55 33.16 14.72
N GLN A 885 -43.08 33.52 13.54
CA GLN A 885 -43.90 32.62 12.70
C GLN A 885 -43.18 31.30 12.35
N ARG A 886 -41.85 31.28 12.33
CA ARG A 886 -41.06 30.05 12.07
C ARG A 886 -41.17 29.03 13.20
N VAL A 887 -41.17 29.48 14.45
CA VAL A 887 -41.30 28.61 15.65
C VAL A 887 -42.72 28.05 15.75
N TRP A 888 -43.72 28.85 15.35
CA TRP A 888 -45.11 28.38 15.27
C TRP A 888 -45.29 27.26 14.24
N LEU A 889 -44.68 27.40 13.06
CA LEU A 889 -44.81 26.43 11.97
C LEU A 889 -44.13 25.10 12.33
N ALA A 890 -42.93 25.15 12.92
CA ALA A 890 -42.22 23.96 13.41
C ALA A 890 -43.00 23.23 14.53
N SER A 891 -43.43 23.95 15.58
CA SER A 891 -44.17 23.35 16.70
C SER A 891 -45.54 22.80 16.30
N THR A 892 -46.22 23.42 15.35
CA THR A 892 -47.50 22.92 14.82
C THR A 892 -47.30 21.65 13.98
N LEU A 893 -46.21 21.56 13.21
CA LEU A 893 -45.89 20.37 12.40
C LEU A 893 -45.61 19.17 13.31
N VAL A 894 -44.76 19.34 14.34
CA VAL A 894 -44.50 18.30 15.36
C VAL A 894 -45.78 17.88 16.09
N ALA A 895 -46.62 18.83 16.49
CA ALA A 895 -47.89 18.52 17.17
C ALA A 895 -48.91 17.77 16.28
N VAL A 896 -48.89 18.00 14.97
CA VAL A 896 -49.74 17.26 14.02
C VAL A 896 -49.20 15.85 13.78
N VAL A 897 -47.88 15.67 13.67
CA VAL A 897 -47.22 14.35 13.55
C VAL A 897 -47.49 13.48 14.78
N LEU A 898 -47.22 14.01 15.98
CA LEU A 898 -47.52 13.31 17.25
C LEU A 898 -49.02 13.07 17.44
N GLY A 899 -49.87 14.01 17.00
CA GLY A 899 -51.32 13.87 17.05
C GLY A 899 -51.88 12.80 16.10
N LEU A 900 -51.25 12.58 14.95
CA LEU A 900 -51.59 11.51 14.02
C LEU A 900 -51.23 10.14 14.59
N GLU A 901 -50.00 9.98 15.09
CA GLU A 901 -49.53 8.72 15.68
C GLU A 901 -50.33 8.34 16.94
N PHE A 902 -50.73 9.32 17.76
CA PHE A 902 -51.54 9.08 18.95
C PHE A 902 -52.99 8.66 18.63
N VAL A 903 -53.55 9.14 17.51
CA VAL A 903 -54.93 8.82 17.08
C VAL A 903 -54.99 7.51 16.27
N ALA A 904 -53.97 7.21 15.48
CA ALA A 904 -53.86 5.98 14.69
C ALA A 904 -52.40 5.45 14.71
N PRO A 905 -52.02 4.69 15.75
CA PRO A 905 -50.66 4.14 15.87
C PRO A 905 -50.28 3.23 14.70
N GLY A 906 -49.04 3.34 14.22
CA GLY A 906 -48.51 2.59 13.07
C GLY A 906 -48.73 3.26 11.70
N THR A 907 -49.43 4.39 11.64
CA THR A 907 -49.71 5.08 10.36
C THR A 907 -48.45 5.67 9.74
N ILE A 908 -47.51 6.19 10.55
CA ILE A 908 -46.25 6.76 10.06
C ILE A 908 -45.33 5.65 9.53
N GLN A 909 -45.22 4.53 10.25
CA GLN A 909 -44.39 3.39 9.86
C GLN A 909 -44.87 2.77 8.54
N THR A 910 -46.19 2.53 8.41
CA THR A 910 -46.81 2.04 7.15
C THR A 910 -46.65 3.03 5.99
N ALA A 911 -46.60 4.35 6.26
CA ALA A 911 -46.43 5.38 5.23
C ALA A 911 -44.97 5.52 4.74
N ILE A 912 -43.98 5.20 5.58
CA ILE A 912 -42.57 5.15 5.21
C ILE A 912 -42.29 3.86 4.42
N GLU A 913 -42.84 2.73 4.82
CA GLU A 913 -42.69 1.43 4.13
C GLU A 913 -43.36 1.38 2.73
N GLN A 914 -44.31 2.26 2.43
CA GLN A 914 -45.00 2.33 1.12
C GLN A 914 -44.62 3.54 0.24
N LEU A 915 -43.40 4.07 0.39
CA LEU A 915 -42.89 5.22 -0.37
C LEU A 915 -42.86 5.05 -1.91
N THR A 916 -43.10 3.84 -2.44
CA THR A 916 -43.13 3.54 -3.88
C THR A 916 -44.55 3.35 -4.48
N SER A 917 -45.62 3.56 -3.70
CA SER A 917 -47.01 3.36 -4.15
C SER A 917 -47.65 4.61 -4.78
N GLU A 918 -48.17 4.50 -6.01
CA GLU A 918 -48.82 5.59 -6.77
C GLU A 918 -50.00 6.29 -6.05
N GLN A 919 -50.54 5.71 -4.98
CA GLN A 919 -51.72 6.23 -4.28
C GLN A 919 -51.41 7.32 -3.23
N VAL A 920 -50.14 7.51 -2.84
CA VAL A 920 -49.75 8.48 -1.78
C VAL A 920 -49.38 9.87 -2.33
N ALA A 921 -49.00 9.95 -3.61
CA ALA A 921 -48.57 11.20 -4.25
C ALA A 921 -49.55 12.39 -4.11
N PRO A 922 -50.89 12.24 -4.20
CA PRO A 922 -51.81 13.39 -4.07
C PRO A 922 -51.79 14.05 -2.68
N LEU A 923 -51.52 13.27 -1.63
CA LEU A 923 -51.45 13.75 -0.24
C LEU A 923 -50.17 14.56 0.00
N LEU A 924 -49.03 14.06 -0.48
CA LEU A 924 -47.76 14.79 -0.43
C LEU A 924 -47.79 16.08 -1.27
N ILE A 925 -48.44 16.05 -2.44
CA ILE A 925 -48.66 17.26 -3.26
C ILE A 925 -49.52 18.30 -2.51
N LEU A 926 -50.54 17.89 -1.75
CA LEU A 926 -51.34 18.81 -0.93
C LEU A 926 -50.54 19.41 0.24
N VAL A 927 -49.68 18.63 0.90
CA VAL A 927 -48.80 19.12 1.96
C VAL A 927 -47.74 20.08 1.40
N ALA A 928 -47.09 19.73 0.28
CA ALA A 928 -46.10 20.57 -0.40
C ALA A 928 -46.72 21.86 -0.96
N ALA A 929 -47.91 21.79 -1.58
CA ALA A 929 -48.63 22.97 -2.05
C ALA A 929 -49.10 23.86 -0.89
N GLY A 930 -49.54 23.27 0.22
CA GLY A 930 -49.89 24.00 1.45
C GLY A 930 -48.68 24.73 2.04
N GLY A 931 -47.55 24.04 2.19
CA GLY A 931 -46.28 24.62 2.64
C GLY A 931 -45.79 25.75 1.71
N GLY A 932 -45.79 25.50 0.39
CA GLY A 932 -45.40 26.48 -0.63
C GLY A 932 -46.30 27.73 -0.65
N TYR A 933 -47.62 27.57 -0.51
CA TYR A 933 -48.56 28.69 -0.42
C TYR A 933 -48.34 29.54 0.83
N LEU A 934 -48.10 28.91 1.99
CA LEU A 934 -47.82 29.61 3.25
C LEU A 934 -46.45 30.32 3.22
N TRP A 935 -45.43 29.71 2.63
CA TRP A 935 -44.12 30.31 2.41
C TRP A 935 -44.17 31.51 1.45
N TYR A 936 -44.90 31.39 0.34
CA TYR A 936 -45.17 32.49 -0.59
C TYR A 936 -45.85 33.69 0.10
N ARG A 937 -46.82 33.41 0.97
CA ARG A 937 -47.55 34.46 1.71
C ARG A 937 -46.70 35.14 2.79
N ALA A 938 -45.81 34.40 3.46
CA ALA A 938 -44.86 34.98 4.42
C ALA A 938 -43.96 36.04 3.75
N ARG A 939 -43.45 35.76 2.54
CA ARG A 939 -42.56 36.66 1.80
C ARG A 939 -43.18 37.98 1.32
N GLN A 940 -44.50 38.12 1.28
CA GLN A 940 -45.16 39.39 0.92
C GLN A 940 -45.28 40.38 2.09
N SER A 941 -44.94 39.98 3.32
CA SER A 941 -45.12 40.83 4.51
C SER A 941 -43.94 41.79 4.77
N ASP A 942 -42.75 41.49 4.23
CA ASP A 942 -41.57 42.35 4.34
C ASP A 942 -41.46 43.33 3.17
N ARG A 943 -42.17 44.46 3.29
CA ARG A 943 -41.87 45.67 2.50
C ARG A 943 -41.74 46.88 3.43
N PRO A 944 -40.57 47.55 3.50
CA PRO A 944 -40.38 48.69 4.39
C PRO A 944 -41.17 49.91 3.90
N VAL A 945 -41.98 50.48 4.79
CA VAL A 945 -42.65 51.77 4.56
C VAL A 945 -41.65 52.90 4.84
N PHE A 946 -41.05 53.44 3.78
CA PHE A 946 -40.20 54.64 3.88
C PHE A 946 -41.05 55.86 4.23
N ASN A 947 -40.85 56.41 5.43
CA ASN A 947 -41.47 57.67 5.85
C ASN A 947 -40.53 58.84 5.48
N VAL A 948 -40.98 59.71 4.57
CA VAL A 948 -40.18 60.83 4.06
C VAL A 948 -40.31 62.05 4.98
N VAL A 949 -39.21 62.52 5.57
CA VAL A 949 -39.08 63.90 6.05
C VAL A 949 -37.73 64.46 5.59
N THR A 950 -37.76 65.70 5.10
CA THR A 950 -36.71 66.31 4.29
C THR A 950 -35.87 67.36 5.03
N ARG A 951 -34.65 67.55 4.50
CA ARG A 951 -33.90 68.82 4.30
C ARG A 951 -33.03 69.43 5.41
N ARG A 952 -31.80 69.74 4.95
CA ARG A 952 -30.98 70.95 5.17
C ARG A 952 -30.35 71.18 6.55
N ASP A 953 -29.11 71.67 6.63
CA ASP A 953 -28.08 72.00 5.59
C ASP A 953 -26.73 71.36 5.99
#